data_AF-A0A9Q1LBM7-F1
#
_entry.id   AF-A0A9Q1LBM7-F1
#
_cell.length_a   1.000
_cell.length_b   1.000
_cell.length_c   1.000
_cell.angle_alpha   90.00
_cell.angle_beta   90.00
_cell.angle_gamma   90.00
#
_symmetry.space_group_name_H-M   'P 1'
#
loop_
_entity.id
_entity.type
_entity.pdbx_description
1 polymer ?
#
loop_
_entity_poly.entity_id
_entity_poly.type
_entity_poly.pdbx_seq_one_letter_code
_entity_poly.pdbx_strand_id
1 'polypeptide(L)'
;MDKLKYEPLFETKKAKGRIRYRLFASSMFCGIIFIWIYRLCNIPEPGENGRYGWIGMLGAELWFGFYWLLTQSLRWNRVHRHTFRDRLLLRYENELPRVDVFVCTADPAIEPPIMVINTVLSVMAYNYPPEKLSVYLSDDAGSELTFHALLEASRFAKHWLPYCKKVSVEPRSPAAYFTSLSVSDQSDADFSEIKRLYEDMANSIEVACKAGTVSDQAKLEYTGFSKWDSYSSKKNHAAILQILIDSRDEETKDIDGVRLPTLVYVAREKHPQHFHNFKAGAMNALIRVSSEISNGPVILNVDCDMYSNNSNSIQDALCFFMDEERSHEIAFVQFPQSFENSSTNEVYGSLRVIDEVEFHGVDGNGGPLYTGTGCFHRRDTLYGREFSKEAKTDLKSAYPEKTEKNVHELEERLERLASSMYEQNTQWGNEIGLKYGCPVEDVLTGLTIQCKGWKSVYYGPKRKAFIGLTATTLDQILVQHKRWSEGDLNILLSKYSPVRYGLGKLNFCHMLGYLTYCLWSPNFLATLYYSIVPSLYLLKGISLFPQVSSKWFLPFTYVIIAELIYSFAEFLYSGGTVLGWWNEQRIWLYKRTSSYIFAFLDTMLTLFGSSNTTFIVTPKVTDDDVLSRYKQEKMEFGSASPMLTILSTLAMLNLFCLVGFVKKLILTREVGLKYVFGTMVLQILLCGVLVFVNLPLYNALFFRQDKGKIPSSTTTKQSRVYLNFVKHNKYRTNFNFVVQIPNFSQEKMKIGSLKVWILVTILVVTWSCGVVYGIRFVIDREECFSHKVEMGETVHFSFVVIKSEGSWHYNEEGVDLVVKGPSGEQIHDFRDKISEKTEFVVHHEGVYRFCFTNKSPYHETIDFDLHAAHFAYHDEHAKDEHFKPLFEHIGQLEEALYNIQFEQHWLEAQTDRQAIVNEIMSKRAVYKALFESSALICVSILQVYLLKHLFERKLGQSRV
;
A
#
# COMPACT_ATOMS: atom_id res chain seq x y z
N MET A 1 -36.30 36.05 -30.85
CA MET A 1 -35.44 35.49 -29.79
C MET A 1 -34.13 35.10 -30.44
N ASP A 2 -33.17 36.00 -30.41
CA ASP A 2 -31.81 35.73 -30.88
C ASP A 2 -31.23 34.56 -30.10
N LYS A 3 -30.60 33.61 -30.81
CA LYS A 3 -29.80 32.54 -30.19
C LYS A 3 -28.72 33.23 -29.35
N LEU A 4 -28.88 33.27 -28.03
CA LEU A 4 -27.82 33.60 -27.09
C LEU A 4 -26.58 32.79 -27.52
N LYS A 5 -25.51 33.50 -27.87
CA LYS A 5 -24.27 32.91 -28.35
C LYS A 5 -23.77 31.96 -27.27
N TYR A 6 -23.62 30.68 -27.60
CA TYR A 6 -23.09 29.69 -26.68
C TYR A 6 -21.73 30.15 -26.14
N GLU A 7 -21.64 30.27 -24.82
CA GLU A 7 -20.39 30.55 -24.12
C GLU A 7 -19.98 29.32 -23.31
N PRO A 8 -18.82 28.70 -23.57
CA PRO A 8 -18.41 27.51 -22.85
C PRO A 8 -18.03 27.85 -21.40
N LEU A 9 -18.30 26.93 -20.48
CA LEU A 9 -17.90 27.05 -19.07
C LEU A 9 -16.47 26.57 -18.84
N PHE A 10 -15.88 25.86 -19.82
CA PHE A 10 -14.47 25.50 -19.79
C PHE A 10 -13.85 25.44 -21.19
N GLU A 11 -12.54 25.66 -21.27
CA GLU A 11 -11.74 25.52 -22.49
C GLU A 11 -10.77 24.35 -22.37
N THR A 12 -10.46 23.69 -23.49
CA THR A 12 -9.43 22.65 -23.58
C THR A 12 -8.31 23.10 -24.51
N LYS A 13 -7.13 23.36 -23.94
CA LYS A 13 -5.94 23.79 -24.68
C LYS A 13 -5.00 22.61 -24.91
N LYS A 14 -4.55 22.46 -26.15
CA LYS A 14 -3.51 21.47 -26.49
C LYS A 14 -2.15 21.96 -25.99
N ALA A 15 -1.38 21.08 -25.34
CA ALA A 15 -0.02 21.42 -24.93
C ALA A 15 0.86 21.84 -26.13
N LYS A 16 1.74 22.81 -25.90
CA LYS A 16 2.72 23.27 -26.90
C LYS A 16 3.81 22.21 -27.11
N GLY A 17 4.47 22.23 -28.28
CA GLY A 17 5.66 21.39 -28.52
C GLY A 17 5.40 19.92 -28.89
N ARG A 18 4.14 19.49 -29.10
CA ARG A 18 3.80 18.09 -29.45
C ARG A 18 4.57 17.54 -30.66
N ILE A 19 4.74 18.34 -31.71
CA ILE A 19 5.47 17.91 -32.91
C ILE A 19 6.95 17.63 -32.55
N ARG A 20 7.57 18.52 -31.77
CA ARG A 20 8.96 18.33 -31.31
C ARG A 20 9.10 17.07 -30.47
N TYR A 21 8.17 16.85 -29.53
CA TYR A 21 8.15 15.63 -28.71
C TYR A 21 7.99 14.37 -29.56
N ARG A 22 7.08 14.38 -30.55
CA ARG A 22 6.88 13.22 -31.44
C ARG A 22 8.12 12.91 -32.26
N LEU A 23 8.80 13.92 -32.80
CA LEU A 23 10.07 13.73 -33.50
C LEU A 23 11.15 13.14 -32.57
N PHE A 24 11.25 13.67 -31.34
CA PHE A 24 12.12 13.12 -30.30
C PHE A 24 11.79 11.65 -30.01
N ALA A 25 10.53 11.33 -29.70
CA ALA A 25 10.09 9.96 -29.43
C ALA A 25 10.36 9.03 -30.63
N SER A 26 10.09 9.46 -31.87
CA SER A 26 10.42 8.68 -33.06
C SER A 26 11.92 8.40 -33.19
N SER A 27 12.77 9.40 -32.92
CA SER A 27 14.23 9.20 -32.95
C SER A 27 14.72 8.25 -31.84
N MET A 28 14.13 8.33 -30.65
CA MET A 28 14.40 7.40 -29.54
C MET A 28 13.99 5.98 -29.91
N PHE A 29 12.83 5.81 -30.52
CA PHE A 29 12.34 4.52 -30.99
C PHE A 29 13.30 3.90 -32.03
N CYS A 30 13.80 4.68 -32.99
CA CYS A 30 14.83 4.22 -33.92
C CYS A 30 16.10 3.77 -33.20
N GLY A 31 16.56 4.53 -32.19
CA GLY A 31 17.70 4.14 -31.35
C GLY A 31 17.50 2.81 -30.63
N ILE A 32 16.31 2.60 -30.04
CA ILE A 32 15.93 1.34 -29.37
C ILE A 32 15.92 0.17 -30.38
N ILE A 33 15.37 0.37 -31.59
CA ILE A 33 15.40 -0.66 -32.64
C ILE A 33 16.83 -1.03 -33.01
N PHE A 34 17.73 -0.06 -33.17
CA PHE A 34 19.13 -0.35 -33.47
C PHE A 34 19.83 -1.13 -32.35
N ILE A 35 19.50 -0.86 -31.09
CA ILE A 35 19.98 -1.64 -29.95
C ILE A 35 19.50 -3.10 -30.06
N TRP A 36 18.21 -3.33 -30.37
CA TRP A 36 17.68 -4.68 -30.54
C TRP A 36 18.32 -5.42 -31.73
N ILE A 37 18.49 -4.75 -32.87
CA ILE A 37 19.20 -5.32 -34.02
C ILE A 37 20.62 -5.71 -33.63
N TYR A 38 21.35 -4.82 -32.93
CA TYR A 38 22.69 -5.12 -32.43
C TYR A 38 22.71 -6.38 -31.58
N ARG A 39 21.79 -6.49 -30.61
CA ARG A 39 21.69 -7.66 -29.73
C ARG A 39 21.46 -8.96 -30.49
N LEU A 40 20.57 -8.93 -31.48
CA LEU A 40 20.22 -10.10 -32.29
C LEU A 40 21.33 -10.51 -33.26
N CYS A 41 22.01 -9.55 -33.88
CA CYS A 41 23.09 -9.81 -34.83
C CYS A 41 24.41 -10.24 -34.16
N ASN A 42 24.59 -9.98 -32.86
CA ASN A 42 25.83 -10.24 -32.13
C ASN A 42 25.62 -11.22 -30.96
N ILE A 43 24.71 -12.19 -31.11
CA ILE A 43 24.53 -13.24 -30.10
C ILE A 43 25.81 -14.10 -30.04
N PRO A 44 26.47 -14.23 -28.88
CA PRO A 44 27.67 -15.08 -28.72
C PRO A 44 27.38 -16.53 -29.09
N GLU A 45 28.34 -17.27 -29.67
CA GLU A 45 28.17 -18.65 -30.14
C GLU A 45 27.84 -19.64 -29.01
N PRO A 46 27.21 -20.80 -29.30
CA PRO A 46 26.91 -21.80 -28.28
C PRO A 46 28.20 -22.29 -27.60
N GLY A 47 28.29 -22.10 -26.28
CA GLY A 47 29.50 -22.44 -25.50
C GLY A 47 30.40 -21.25 -25.18
N GLU A 48 30.19 -20.09 -25.80
CA GLU A 48 30.95 -18.87 -25.46
C GLU A 48 30.58 -18.31 -24.07
N ASN A 49 31.61 -17.87 -23.35
CA ASN A 49 31.44 -17.26 -22.04
C ASN A 49 30.59 -15.99 -22.15
N GLY A 50 29.45 -16.01 -21.47
CA GLY A 50 28.56 -14.86 -21.35
C GLY A 50 27.37 -14.82 -22.31
N ARG A 51 27.19 -15.84 -23.15
CA ARG A 51 26.00 -15.99 -24.00
C ARG A 51 24.68 -15.84 -23.24
N TYR A 52 24.55 -16.47 -22.07
CA TYR A 52 23.33 -16.36 -21.25
C TYR A 52 23.11 -14.96 -20.67
N GLY A 53 24.20 -14.28 -20.27
CA GLY A 53 24.15 -12.88 -19.88
C GLY A 53 23.64 -11.99 -21.02
N TRP A 54 24.12 -12.24 -22.23
CA TRP A 54 23.69 -11.53 -23.43
C TRP A 54 22.21 -11.72 -23.76
N ILE A 55 21.73 -12.97 -23.75
CA ILE A 55 20.33 -13.30 -24.05
C ILE A 55 19.39 -12.65 -23.03
N GLY A 56 19.75 -12.67 -21.74
CA GLY A 56 18.92 -12.01 -20.74
C GLY A 56 18.96 -10.48 -20.83
N MET A 57 20.10 -9.88 -21.23
CA MET A 57 20.16 -8.44 -21.54
C MET A 57 19.20 -8.08 -22.69
N LEU A 58 19.18 -8.88 -23.76
CA LEU A 58 18.20 -8.72 -24.85
C LEU A 58 16.76 -8.82 -24.32
N GLY A 59 16.46 -9.82 -23.48
CA GLY A 59 15.13 -9.96 -22.87
C GLY A 59 14.72 -8.74 -22.03
N ALA A 60 15.62 -8.21 -21.21
CA ALA A 60 15.36 -7.01 -20.42
C ALA A 60 15.21 -5.74 -21.29
N GLU A 61 16.00 -5.60 -22.36
CA GLU A 61 15.91 -4.47 -23.30
C GLU A 61 14.63 -4.52 -24.15
N LEU A 62 14.17 -5.71 -24.53
CA LEU A 62 12.87 -5.88 -25.20
C LEU A 62 11.74 -5.46 -24.27
N TRP A 63 11.80 -5.89 -23.00
CA TRP A 63 10.81 -5.49 -22.00
C TRP A 63 10.81 -3.97 -21.77
N PHE A 64 11.98 -3.36 -21.58
CA PHE A 64 12.07 -1.91 -21.38
C PHE A 64 11.60 -1.13 -22.60
N GLY A 65 11.94 -1.54 -23.82
CA GLY A 65 11.44 -0.86 -25.02
C GLY A 65 9.93 -1.05 -25.21
N PHE A 66 9.38 -2.22 -24.88
CA PHE A 66 7.92 -2.43 -24.84
C PHE A 66 7.26 -1.51 -23.81
N TYR A 67 7.75 -1.47 -22.57
CA TYR A 67 7.21 -0.59 -21.54
C TYR A 67 7.33 0.89 -21.92
N TRP A 68 8.48 1.30 -22.49
CA TRP A 68 8.69 2.65 -23.00
C TRP A 68 7.65 3.03 -24.06
N LEU A 69 7.28 2.13 -24.97
CA LEU A 69 6.21 2.38 -25.95
C LEU A 69 4.86 2.67 -25.28
N LEU A 70 4.52 1.97 -24.19
CA LEU A 70 3.29 2.21 -23.44
C LEU A 70 3.28 3.62 -22.84
N THR A 71 4.41 4.04 -22.24
CA THR A 71 4.54 5.37 -21.62
C THR A 71 4.39 6.53 -22.62
N GLN A 72 4.61 6.28 -23.93
CA GLN A 72 4.41 7.31 -24.96
C GLN A 72 2.94 7.75 -25.06
N SER A 73 2.00 6.86 -24.75
CA SER A 73 0.57 7.19 -24.74
C SER A 73 0.23 8.33 -23.77
N LEU A 74 0.97 8.44 -22.66
CA LEU A 74 0.86 9.45 -21.62
C LEU A 74 1.47 10.81 -22.02
N ARG A 75 2.20 10.89 -23.14
CA ARG A 75 2.86 12.13 -23.60
C ARG A 75 2.38 12.57 -24.99
N TRP A 76 1.69 11.69 -25.71
CA TRP A 76 1.32 11.88 -27.12
C TRP A 76 0.28 12.99 -27.38
N ASN A 77 -0.65 13.19 -26.44
CA ASN A 77 -1.82 14.07 -26.62
C ASN A 77 -2.14 14.95 -25.40
N ARG A 78 -1.13 15.50 -24.72
CA ARG A 78 -1.33 16.31 -23.50
C ARG A 78 -2.27 17.51 -23.69
N VAL A 79 -3.30 17.62 -22.86
CA VAL A 79 -4.26 18.74 -22.85
C VAL A 79 -4.33 19.39 -21.47
N HIS A 80 -4.60 20.69 -21.44
CA HIS A 80 -4.85 21.44 -20.21
C HIS A 80 -6.26 22.02 -20.26
N ARG A 81 -6.96 21.99 -19.13
CA ARG A 81 -8.33 22.50 -18.99
C ARG A 81 -8.32 23.83 -18.23
N HIS A 82 -9.19 24.74 -18.62
CA HIS A 82 -9.39 26.01 -17.93
C HIS A 82 -10.88 26.23 -17.70
N THR A 83 -11.27 26.58 -16.48
CA THR A 83 -12.66 26.83 -16.08
C THR A 83 -12.98 28.32 -16.10
N PHE A 84 -14.25 28.67 -16.32
CA PHE A 84 -14.76 30.04 -16.29
C PHE A 84 -15.88 30.17 -15.25
N ARG A 85 -15.48 30.22 -13.97
CA ARG A 85 -16.40 30.29 -12.82
C ARG A 85 -17.37 31.46 -12.88
N ASP A 86 -16.91 32.62 -13.35
CA ASP A 86 -17.76 33.82 -13.47
C ASP A 86 -18.95 33.57 -14.40
N ARG A 87 -18.75 32.80 -15.48
CA ARG A 87 -19.82 32.41 -16.41
C ARG A 87 -20.77 31.39 -15.81
N LEU A 88 -20.25 30.46 -14.99
CA LEU A 88 -21.06 29.50 -14.26
C LEU A 88 -22.00 30.23 -13.30
N LEU A 89 -21.46 31.14 -12.49
CA LEU A 89 -22.24 31.91 -11.52
C LEU A 89 -23.25 32.83 -12.20
N LEU A 90 -22.86 33.54 -13.27
CA LEU A 90 -23.77 34.40 -14.04
C LEU A 90 -24.94 33.60 -14.66
N ARG A 91 -24.71 32.36 -15.08
CA ARG A 91 -25.72 31.52 -15.75
C ARG A 91 -26.64 30.80 -14.78
N TYR A 92 -26.11 30.32 -13.66
CA TYR A 92 -26.81 29.36 -12.80
C TYR A 92 -26.90 29.77 -11.33
N GLU A 93 -26.49 30.98 -10.94
CA GLU A 93 -26.45 31.51 -9.55
C GLU A 93 -27.28 30.71 -8.52
N ASN A 94 -28.61 30.76 -8.62
CA ASN A 94 -29.53 30.09 -7.69
C ASN A 94 -29.90 28.63 -8.07
N GLU A 95 -29.56 28.18 -9.27
CA GLU A 95 -29.81 26.85 -9.82
C GLU A 95 -28.62 25.87 -9.68
N LEU A 96 -27.56 26.23 -8.95
CA LEU A 96 -26.44 25.31 -8.67
C LEU A 96 -26.93 24.01 -7.98
N PRO A 97 -26.35 22.82 -8.27
CA PRO A 97 -26.81 21.54 -7.74
C PRO A 97 -26.38 21.30 -6.28
N ARG A 98 -26.94 20.28 -5.64
CA ARG A 98 -26.45 19.81 -4.34
C ARG A 98 -25.11 19.06 -4.49
N VAL A 99 -24.24 19.18 -3.50
CA VAL A 99 -22.93 18.51 -3.46
C VAL A 99 -22.75 17.82 -2.12
N ASP A 100 -22.49 16.52 -2.17
CA ASP A 100 -22.14 15.73 -1.01
C ASP A 100 -20.62 15.56 -0.94
N VAL A 101 -20.03 15.78 0.23
CA VAL A 101 -18.60 15.61 0.47
C VAL A 101 -18.39 14.46 1.44
N PHE A 102 -17.65 13.45 1.02
CA PHE A 102 -17.33 12.27 1.82
C PHE A 102 -15.88 12.35 2.29
N VAL A 103 -15.71 12.31 3.61
CA VAL A 103 -14.42 12.21 4.31
C VAL A 103 -14.37 10.83 4.96
N CYS A 104 -13.35 10.02 4.67
CA CYS A 104 -13.19 8.70 5.28
C CYS A 104 -11.97 8.67 6.20
N THR A 105 -12.13 8.13 7.41
CA THR A 105 -11.05 7.84 8.35
C THR A 105 -11.10 6.38 8.79
N ALA A 106 -9.93 5.80 9.04
CA ALA A 106 -9.77 4.38 9.35
C ALA A 106 -9.65 4.08 10.85
N ASP A 107 -8.78 4.79 11.57
CA ASP A 107 -8.49 4.53 12.99
C ASP A 107 -7.87 5.77 13.64
N PRO A 108 -8.38 6.23 14.80
CA PRO A 108 -7.93 7.45 15.47
C PRO A 108 -6.48 7.40 15.99
N ALA A 109 -5.90 6.22 16.17
CA ALA A 109 -4.49 6.07 16.56
C ALA A 109 -3.54 6.28 15.38
N ILE A 110 -3.99 5.97 14.17
CA ILE A 110 -3.21 6.09 12.92
C ILE A 110 -3.45 7.46 12.28
N GLU A 111 -4.69 7.95 12.38
CA GLU A 111 -5.20 9.19 11.79
C GLU A 111 -5.84 10.03 12.92
N PRO A 112 -5.08 10.95 13.55
CA PRO A 112 -5.57 11.66 14.73
C PRO A 112 -6.86 12.44 14.49
N PRO A 113 -7.82 12.41 15.42
CA PRO A 113 -9.09 13.11 15.26
C PRO A 113 -8.94 14.60 14.94
N ILE A 114 -7.96 15.30 15.51
CA ILE A 114 -7.71 16.71 15.20
C ILE A 114 -7.36 16.93 13.71
N MET A 115 -6.58 16.04 13.09
CA MET A 115 -6.26 16.11 11.66
C MET A 115 -7.52 15.91 10.82
N VAL A 116 -8.33 14.89 11.15
CA VAL A 116 -9.60 14.58 10.49
C VAL A 116 -10.54 15.80 10.52
N ILE A 117 -10.66 16.45 11.68
CA ILE A 117 -11.55 17.60 11.88
C ILE A 117 -11.08 18.85 11.13
N ASN A 118 -9.78 19.11 11.04
CA ASN A 118 -9.28 20.20 10.20
C ASN A 118 -9.68 20.00 8.73
N THR A 119 -9.66 18.76 8.24
CA THR A 119 -10.16 18.42 6.90
C THR A 119 -11.67 18.65 6.79
N VAL A 120 -12.48 18.16 7.74
CA VAL A 120 -13.94 18.37 7.78
C VAL A 120 -14.29 19.87 7.76
N LEU A 121 -13.69 20.66 8.65
CA LEU A 121 -13.92 22.11 8.72
C LEU A 121 -13.52 22.81 7.41
N SER A 122 -12.43 22.37 6.76
CA SER A 122 -11.98 22.94 5.48
C SER A 122 -12.97 22.71 4.34
N VAL A 123 -13.60 21.54 4.29
CA VAL A 123 -14.58 21.20 3.24
C VAL A 123 -15.98 21.71 3.56
N MET A 124 -16.30 21.99 4.83
CA MET A 124 -17.53 22.73 5.17
C MET A 124 -17.45 24.21 4.75
N ALA A 125 -16.24 24.78 4.67
CA ALA A 125 -16.00 26.18 4.37
C ALA A 125 -15.77 26.48 2.86
N TYR A 126 -16.32 25.67 1.96
CA TYR A 126 -16.30 25.98 0.52
C TYR A 126 -17.10 27.26 0.21
N ASN A 127 -16.70 27.96 -0.85
CA ASN A 127 -17.46 29.10 -1.38
C ASN A 127 -18.66 28.56 -2.17
N TYR A 128 -19.67 28.08 -1.45
CA TYR A 128 -20.86 27.43 -1.99
C TYR A 128 -22.07 27.69 -1.10
N PRO A 129 -23.31 27.68 -1.63
CA PRO A 129 -24.50 27.84 -0.81
C PRO A 129 -24.57 26.75 0.29
N PRO A 130 -24.61 27.12 1.59
CA PRO A 130 -24.56 26.16 2.68
C PRO A 130 -25.68 25.12 2.64
N GLU A 131 -26.89 25.53 2.25
CA GLU A 131 -28.05 24.67 2.12
C GLU A 131 -27.96 23.65 0.97
N LYS A 132 -26.92 23.76 0.12
CA LYS A 132 -26.65 22.84 -0.99
C LYS A 132 -25.39 21.99 -0.76
N LEU A 133 -24.71 22.19 0.36
CA LEU A 133 -23.51 21.46 0.74
C LEU A 133 -23.83 20.51 1.90
N SER A 134 -23.38 19.27 1.80
CA SER A 134 -23.55 18.28 2.87
C SER A 134 -22.26 17.51 3.05
N VAL A 135 -21.76 17.41 4.28
CA VAL A 135 -20.48 16.77 4.62
C VAL A 135 -20.74 15.55 5.48
N TYR A 136 -20.15 14.43 5.08
CA TYR A 136 -20.28 13.14 5.75
C TYR A 136 -18.90 12.65 6.17
N LEU A 137 -18.72 12.43 7.47
CA LEU A 137 -17.55 11.75 8.01
C LEU A 137 -17.88 10.27 8.21
N SER A 138 -17.20 9.41 7.46
CA SER A 138 -17.22 7.96 7.72
C SER A 138 -16.05 7.56 8.59
N ASP A 139 -16.34 7.00 9.77
CA ASP A 139 -15.35 6.40 10.67
C ASP A 139 -15.42 4.87 10.57
N ASP A 140 -14.36 4.27 10.01
CA ASP A 140 -14.27 2.82 9.83
C ASP A 140 -13.93 2.06 11.13
N ALA A 141 -13.46 2.74 12.19
CA ALA A 141 -13.23 2.15 13.50
C ALA A 141 -14.42 2.35 14.46
N GLY A 142 -15.34 3.28 14.14
CA GLY A 142 -16.47 3.63 14.99
C GLY A 142 -16.03 4.15 16.35
N SER A 143 -15.07 5.08 16.40
CA SER A 143 -14.46 5.55 17.64
C SER A 143 -15.27 6.66 18.31
N GLU A 144 -15.48 6.55 19.63
CA GLU A 144 -16.05 7.63 20.44
C GLU A 144 -15.19 8.91 20.39
N LEU A 145 -13.87 8.79 20.20
CA LEU A 145 -12.94 9.92 20.13
C LEU A 145 -13.12 10.71 18.83
N THR A 146 -13.25 10.02 17.69
CA THR A 146 -13.54 10.66 16.40
C THR A 146 -14.88 11.38 16.44
N PHE A 147 -15.90 10.73 17.03
CA PHE A 147 -17.21 11.33 17.18
C PHE A 147 -17.18 12.58 18.08
N HIS A 148 -16.51 12.51 19.23
CA HIS A 148 -16.32 13.66 20.11
C HIS A 148 -15.62 14.82 19.39
N ALA A 149 -14.56 14.53 18.63
CA ALA A 149 -13.88 15.55 17.85
C ALA A 149 -14.81 16.21 16.82
N LEU A 150 -15.68 15.44 16.17
CA LEU A 150 -16.68 15.98 15.24
C LEU A 150 -17.74 16.83 15.93
N LEU A 151 -18.13 16.46 17.15
CA LEU A 151 -19.04 17.26 17.98
C LEU A 151 -18.42 18.61 18.32
N GLU A 152 -17.17 18.64 18.79
CA GLU A 152 -16.45 19.90 19.05
C GLU A 152 -16.26 20.73 17.77
N ALA A 153 -15.97 20.06 16.64
CA ALA A 153 -15.90 20.70 15.33
C ALA A 153 -17.22 21.39 14.94
N SER A 154 -18.36 20.74 15.20
CA SER A 154 -19.68 21.27 14.87
C SER A 154 -19.99 22.57 15.63
N ARG A 155 -19.50 22.69 16.87
CA ARG A 155 -19.60 23.91 17.69
C ARG A 155 -18.71 25.01 17.13
N PHE A 156 -17.44 24.69 16.86
CA PHE A 156 -16.49 25.65 16.29
C PHE A 156 -16.88 26.12 14.88
N ALA A 157 -17.50 25.26 14.07
CA ALA A 157 -17.96 25.58 12.72
C ALA A 157 -18.90 26.80 12.67
N LYS A 158 -19.70 27.01 13.73
CA LYS A 158 -20.60 28.19 13.86
C LYS A 158 -19.85 29.52 13.86
N HIS A 159 -18.57 29.51 14.21
CA HIS A 159 -17.69 30.68 14.23
C HIS A 159 -16.74 30.68 13.03
N TRP A 160 -16.20 29.51 12.67
CA TRP A 160 -15.21 29.36 11.61
C TRP A 160 -15.75 29.67 10.21
N LEU A 161 -16.93 29.16 9.86
CA LEU A 161 -17.53 29.34 8.53
C LEU A 161 -17.84 30.82 8.19
N PRO A 162 -18.52 31.59 9.06
CA PRO A 162 -18.75 33.01 8.79
C PRO A 162 -17.43 33.81 8.73
N TYR A 163 -16.47 33.52 9.63
CA TYR A 163 -15.14 34.11 9.59
C TYR A 163 -14.44 33.85 8.25
N CYS A 164 -14.43 32.59 7.80
CA CYS A 164 -13.92 32.17 6.50
C CYS A 164 -14.49 33.00 5.34
N LYS A 165 -15.80 33.27 5.36
CA LYS A 165 -16.49 34.04 4.34
C LYS A 165 -16.14 35.54 4.42
N LYS A 166 -16.14 36.11 5.63
CA LYS A 166 -15.89 37.54 5.89
C LYS A 166 -14.49 37.97 5.44
N VAL A 167 -13.45 37.19 5.76
CA VAL A 167 -12.05 37.56 5.44
C VAL A 167 -11.46 36.77 4.28
N SER A 168 -12.25 35.96 3.58
CA SER A 168 -11.82 35.16 2.42
C SER A 168 -10.60 34.26 2.71
N VAL A 169 -10.64 33.57 3.86
CA VAL A 169 -9.59 32.66 4.34
C VAL A 169 -9.11 31.67 3.26
N GLU A 170 -7.81 31.53 3.05
CA GLU A 170 -7.21 30.47 2.23
C GLU A 170 -5.80 30.12 2.77
N PRO A 171 -5.48 28.85 3.10
CA PRO A 171 -6.30 27.63 2.98
C PRO A 171 -7.48 27.60 3.95
N ARG A 172 -8.48 26.74 3.68
CA ARG A 172 -9.69 26.60 4.52
C ARG A 172 -9.51 25.73 5.76
N SER A 173 -8.40 24.99 5.85
CA SER A 173 -8.02 24.26 7.05
C SER A 173 -7.57 25.25 8.13
N PRO A 174 -8.19 25.26 9.32
CA PRO A 174 -7.81 26.20 10.38
C PRO A 174 -6.37 25.96 10.86
N ALA A 175 -5.95 24.70 11.06
CA ALA A 175 -4.55 24.36 11.37
C ALA A 175 -3.56 25.01 10.39
N ALA A 176 -3.81 24.81 9.09
CA ALA A 176 -2.92 25.32 8.04
C ALA A 176 -2.97 26.85 7.96
N TYR A 177 -4.15 27.45 8.09
CA TYR A 177 -4.33 28.90 8.08
C TYR A 177 -3.58 29.59 9.21
N PHE A 178 -3.79 29.15 10.46
CA PHE A 178 -3.13 29.75 11.62
C PHE A 178 -1.61 29.57 11.62
N THR A 179 -1.11 28.48 11.04
CA THR A 179 0.33 28.25 10.88
C THR A 179 0.93 29.11 9.76
N SER A 180 0.15 29.46 8.73
CA SER A 180 0.64 30.18 7.54
C SER A 180 0.78 31.70 7.71
N LEU A 181 0.19 32.28 8.76
CA LEU A 181 0.12 33.74 8.94
C LEU A 181 1.39 34.34 9.53
N SER A 182 1.77 35.51 9.02
CA SER A 182 2.90 36.29 9.52
C SER A 182 2.52 37.09 10.77
N VAL A 183 3.51 37.49 11.59
CA VAL A 183 3.29 38.23 12.85
C VAL A 183 2.54 39.56 12.63
N SER A 184 2.65 40.17 11.45
CA SER A 184 1.98 41.43 11.11
C SER A 184 0.47 41.32 10.85
N ASP A 185 -0.05 40.10 10.60
CA ASP A 185 -1.47 39.87 10.29
C ASP A 185 -2.31 39.54 11.54
N GLN A 186 -1.69 39.54 12.73
CA GLN A 186 -2.28 39.05 13.99
C GLN A 186 -2.95 40.14 14.84
N SER A 187 -3.07 41.38 14.34
CA SER A 187 -3.56 42.53 15.13
C SER A 187 -5.09 42.72 15.11
N ASP A 188 -5.85 41.79 14.52
CA ASP A 188 -7.31 41.83 14.50
C ASP A 188 -7.90 41.11 15.73
N ALA A 189 -8.87 41.75 16.39
CA ALA A 189 -9.58 41.18 17.53
C ALA A 189 -10.39 39.94 17.13
N ASP A 190 -11.00 39.96 15.93
CA ASP A 190 -11.75 38.81 15.39
C ASP A 190 -10.80 37.62 15.17
N PHE A 191 -9.60 37.85 14.64
CA PHE A 191 -8.59 36.80 14.45
C PHE A 191 -8.19 36.14 15.77
N SER A 192 -7.90 36.94 16.79
CA SER A 192 -7.46 36.46 18.10
C SER A 192 -8.53 35.61 18.79
N GLU A 193 -9.79 36.03 18.70
CA GLU A 193 -10.91 35.28 19.27
C GLU A 193 -11.15 33.94 18.54
N ILE A 194 -11.16 33.95 17.20
CA ILE A 194 -11.34 32.71 16.43
C ILE A 194 -10.16 31.74 16.65
N LYS A 195 -8.94 32.26 16.76
CA LYS A 195 -7.76 31.45 17.09
C LYS A 195 -7.87 30.83 18.49
N ARG A 196 -8.32 31.60 19.48
CA ARG A 196 -8.57 31.09 20.84
C ARG A 196 -9.60 29.97 20.84
N LEU A 197 -10.73 30.16 20.15
CA LEU A 197 -11.77 29.12 20.02
C LEU A 197 -11.26 27.86 19.33
N TYR A 198 -10.39 28.00 18.33
CA TYR A 198 -9.73 26.87 17.68
C TYR A 198 -8.80 26.12 18.64
N GLU A 199 -7.97 26.85 19.39
CA GLU A 199 -7.05 26.28 20.39
C GLU A 199 -7.83 25.57 21.51
N ASP A 200 -8.95 26.13 21.98
CA ASP A 200 -9.84 25.50 22.95
C ASP A 200 -10.42 24.17 22.42
N MET A 201 -10.93 24.17 21.18
CA MET A 201 -11.43 22.96 20.51
C MET A 201 -10.31 21.91 20.37
N ALA A 202 -9.14 22.31 19.89
CA ALA A 202 -7.99 21.41 19.69
C ALA A 202 -7.52 20.81 21.02
N ASN A 203 -7.42 21.63 22.08
CA ASN A 203 -7.06 21.18 23.41
C ASN A 203 -8.07 20.17 23.98
N SER A 204 -9.38 20.42 23.81
CA SER A 204 -10.43 19.49 24.24
C SER A 204 -10.26 18.11 23.57
N ILE A 205 -10.05 18.10 22.26
CA ILE A 205 -9.84 16.88 21.48
C ILE A 205 -8.58 16.16 21.95
N GLU A 206 -7.46 16.87 22.10
CA GLU A 206 -6.19 16.29 22.52
C GLU A 206 -6.25 15.70 23.92
N VAL A 207 -6.94 16.35 24.87
CA VAL A 207 -7.13 15.84 26.22
C VAL A 207 -7.90 14.51 26.19
N ALA A 208 -8.98 14.43 25.41
CA ALA A 208 -9.74 13.19 25.25
C ALA A 208 -8.88 12.08 24.59
N CYS A 209 -8.12 12.41 23.54
CA CYS A 209 -7.23 11.45 22.87
C CYS A 209 -6.12 10.94 23.81
N LYS A 210 -5.51 11.82 24.62
CA LYS A 210 -4.49 11.45 25.61
C LYS A 210 -5.06 10.59 26.73
N ALA A 211 -6.30 10.85 27.15
CA ALA A 211 -7.00 10.02 28.13
C ALA A 211 -7.49 8.68 27.54
N GLY A 212 -7.59 8.58 26.21
CA GLY A 212 -8.13 7.40 25.51
C GLY A 212 -9.66 7.25 25.64
N THR A 213 -10.35 8.20 26.26
CA THR A 213 -11.81 8.20 26.43
C THR A 213 -12.38 9.61 26.54
N VAL A 214 -13.67 9.74 26.23
CA VAL A 214 -14.43 10.99 26.37
C VAL A 214 -14.94 11.16 27.81
N SER A 215 -14.87 12.38 28.34
CA SER A 215 -15.34 12.67 29.71
C SER A 215 -16.83 12.37 29.92
N ASP A 216 -17.20 11.90 31.12
CA ASP A 216 -18.59 11.60 31.46
C ASP A 216 -19.51 12.82 31.33
N GLN A 217 -18.99 14.02 31.61
CA GLN A 217 -19.73 15.27 31.43
C GLN A 217 -20.10 15.49 29.95
N ALA A 218 -19.17 15.30 29.03
CA ALA A 218 -19.44 15.43 27.60
C ALA A 218 -20.41 14.33 27.09
N LYS A 219 -20.34 13.12 27.65
CA LYS A 219 -21.28 12.03 27.36
C LYS A 219 -22.70 12.34 27.83
N LEU A 220 -22.86 13.01 28.97
CA LEU A 220 -24.16 13.45 29.49
C LEU A 220 -24.73 14.65 28.73
N GLU A 221 -23.87 15.52 28.21
CA GLU A 221 -24.28 16.70 27.47
C GLU A 221 -24.92 16.36 26.10
N TYR A 222 -24.45 15.29 25.46
CA TYR A 222 -24.95 14.86 24.15
C TYR A 222 -25.42 13.41 24.14
N THR A 223 -26.73 13.21 23.94
CA THR A 223 -27.38 11.89 24.03
C THR A 223 -26.85 10.87 23.02
N GLY A 224 -26.29 11.28 21.88
CA GLY A 224 -25.79 10.36 20.86
C GLY A 224 -24.63 9.47 21.28
N PHE A 225 -23.91 9.79 22.37
CA PHE A 225 -22.92 8.88 22.95
C PHE A 225 -23.52 7.56 23.46
N SER A 226 -24.85 7.49 23.66
CA SER A 226 -25.52 6.25 24.06
C SER A 226 -25.45 5.13 23.02
N LYS A 227 -25.00 5.43 21.80
CA LYS A 227 -24.81 4.45 20.72
C LYS A 227 -23.57 3.57 20.91
N TRP A 228 -22.64 3.96 21.77
CA TRP A 228 -21.46 3.17 22.12
C TRP A 228 -21.72 2.40 23.41
N ASP A 229 -21.84 1.08 23.31
CA ASP A 229 -21.96 0.20 24.46
C ASP A 229 -20.59 -0.33 24.92
N SER A 230 -20.54 -0.94 26.10
CA SER A 230 -19.29 -1.50 26.66
C SER A 230 -18.71 -2.67 25.84
N TYR A 231 -19.46 -3.23 24.90
CA TYR A 231 -19.06 -4.37 24.08
C TYR A 231 -18.58 -3.95 22.68
N SER A 232 -18.76 -2.67 22.32
CA SER A 232 -18.37 -2.09 21.05
C SER A 232 -16.86 -2.07 20.91
N SER A 233 -16.38 -2.55 19.78
CA SER A 233 -14.96 -2.53 19.43
C SER A 233 -14.79 -2.23 17.94
N LYS A 234 -13.60 -1.83 17.51
CA LYS A 234 -13.28 -1.53 16.10
C LYS A 234 -13.58 -2.66 15.10
N LYS A 235 -13.76 -3.90 15.57
CA LYS A 235 -14.10 -5.07 14.73
C LYS A 235 -15.54 -5.54 14.91
N ASN A 236 -16.25 -5.04 15.92
CA ASN A 236 -17.59 -5.49 16.28
C ASN A 236 -18.37 -4.32 16.92
N HIS A 237 -19.23 -3.68 16.14
CA HIS A 237 -20.14 -2.64 16.62
C HIS A 237 -21.32 -2.50 15.65
N ALA A 238 -22.48 -2.08 16.16
CA ALA A 238 -23.64 -1.75 15.34
C ALA A 238 -23.36 -0.58 14.40
N ALA A 239 -24.22 -0.36 13.41
CA ALA A 239 -24.18 0.88 12.64
C ALA A 239 -24.52 2.06 13.57
N ILE A 240 -23.74 3.13 13.49
CA ILE A 240 -23.91 4.36 14.25
C ILE A 240 -24.06 5.50 13.26
N LEU A 241 -25.14 6.26 13.37
CA LEU A 241 -25.38 7.42 12.53
C LEU A 241 -25.88 8.58 13.39
N GLN A 242 -25.24 9.74 13.24
CA GLN A 242 -25.61 10.96 13.97
C GLN A 242 -25.60 12.17 13.02
N ILE A 243 -26.71 12.93 12.98
CA ILE A 243 -26.81 14.17 12.22
C ILE A 243 -26.57 15.34 13.18
N LEU A 244 -25.34 15.86 13.21
CA LEU A 244 -24.94 16.93 14.13
C LEU A 244 -25.43 18.31 13.69
N ILE A 245 -25.51 18.52 12.38
CA ILE A 245 -26.06 19.74 11.78
C ILE A 245 -26.99 19.29 10.66
N ASP A 246 -28.26 19.69 10.74
CA ASP A 246 -29.23 19.48 9.67
C ASP A 246 -29.60 20.83 9.02
N SER A 247 -29.10 21.09 7.81
CA SER A 247 -29.41 22.35 7.09
C SER A 247 -30.89 22.50 6.71
N ARG A 248 -31.68 21.43 6.85
CA ARG A 248 -33.14 21.43 6.66
C ARG A 248 -33.88 22.00 7.86
N ASP A 249 -33.24 22.08 9.02
CA ASP A 249 -33.75 22.74 10.20
C ASP A 249 -33.53 24.26 10.10
N GLU A 250 -34.49 25.06 10.57
CA GLU A 250 -34.38 26.53 10.56
C GLU A 250 -33.57 27.07 11.75
N GLU A 251 -33.39 26.26 12.79
CA GLU A 251 -32.65 26.62 14.00
C GLU A 251 -31.12 26.42 13.85
N THR A 252 -30.67 25.66 12.86
CA THR A 252 -29.26 25.34 12.61
C THR A 252 -28.53 26.45 11.86
N LYS A 253 -28.33 27.57 12.56
CA LYS A 253 -27.65 28.78 12.05
C LYS A 253 -26.30 29.01 12.72
N ASP A 254 -25.43 29.71 11.99
CA ASP A 254 -24.19 30.26 12.51
C ASP A 254 -24.44 31.54 13.33
N ILE A 255 -23.37 32.14 13.86
CA ILE A 255 -23.45 33.36 14.67
C ILE A 255 -23.98 34.59 13.90
N ASP A 256 -23.92 34.56 12.56
CA ASP A 256 -24.41 35.61 11.67
C ASP A 256 -25.87 35.34 11.20
N GLY A 257 -26.49 34.25 11.67
CA GLY A 257 -27.85 33.86 11.33
C GLY A 257 -27.99 33.15 9.96
N VAL A 258 -26.88 32.76 9.34
CA VAL A 258 -26.84 32.01 8.07
C VAL A 258 -26.92 30.51 8.36
N ARG A 259 -27.63 29.75 7.52
CA ARG A 259 -27.72 28.28 7.67
C ARG A 259 -26.35 27.63 7.52
N LEU A 260 -26.09 26.58 8.30
CA LEU A 260 -24.87 25.78 8.20
C LEU A 260 -25.04 24.60 7.23
N PRO A 261 -23.96 24.12 6.58
CA PRO A 261 -24.00 22.89 5.80
C PRO A 261 -24.37 21.68 6.68
N THR A 262 -25.10 20.72 6.11
CA THR A 262 -25.42 19.48 6.82
C THR A 262 -24.14 18.73 7.19
N LEU A 263 -24.04 18.25 8.43
CA LEU A 263 -22.88 17.50 8.95
C LEU A 263 -23.35 16.18 9.56
N VAL A 264 -22.85 15.06 9.02
CA VAL A 264 -23.29 13.71 9.40
C VAL A 264 -22.09 12.84 9.76
N TYR A 265 -22.18 12.18 10.91
CA TYR A 265 -21.29 11.10 11.31
C TYR A 265 -21.88 9.76 10.91
N VAL A 266 -21.07 8.88 10.32
CA VAL A 266 -21.46 7.51 9.98
C VAL A 266 -20.34 6.55 10.39
N ALA A 267 -20.64 5.60 11.24
CA ALA A 267 -19.85 4.39 11.41
C ALA A 267 -20.71 3.22 10.95
N ARG A 268 -20.34 2.57 9.85
CA ARG A 268 -21.06 1.40 9.35
C ARG A 268 -20.88 0.21 10.28
N GLU A 269 -21.84 -0.70 10.26
CA GLU A 269 -21.77 -1.90 11.10
C GLU A 269 -20.50 -2.71 10.80
N LYS A 270 -19.82 -3.14 11.87
CA LYS A 270 -18.70 -4.08 11.80
C LYS A 270 -19.10 -5.35 12.51
N HIS A 271 -18.86 -6.48 11.86
CA HIS A 271 -19.10 -7.80 12.45
C HIS A 271 -17.93 -8.73 12.12
N PRO A 272 -17.41 -9.54 13.08
CA PRO A 272 -16.21 -10.36 12.87
C PRO A 272 -16.30 -11.36 11.72
N GLN A 273 -17.51 -11.80 11.36
CA GLN A 273 -17.75 -12.79 10.30
C GLN A 273 -17.93 -12.17 8.91
N HIS A 274 -18.00 -10.83 8.81
CA HIS A 274 -18.31 -10.13 7.56
C HIS A 274 -17.13 -9.28 7.11
N PHE A 275 -16.60 -9.59 5.93
CA PHE A 275 -15.55 -8.77 5.34
C PHE A 275 -16.13 -7.42 4.87
N HIS A 276 -15.52 -6.33 5.31
CA HIS A 276 -16.08 -5.00 5.16
C HIS A 276 -15.51 -4.22 3.95
N ASN A 277 -14.58 -4.76 3.16
CA ASN A 277 -14.08 -4.09 1.95
C ASN A 277 -13.47 -2.69 2.17
N PHE A 278 -12.89 -2.42 3.36
CA PHE A 278 -12.17 -1.17 3.69
C PHE A 278 -12.89 0.11 3.20
N LYS A 279 -12.17 1.04 2.58
CA LYS A 279 -12.69 2.32 2.09
C LYS A 279 -13.78 2.17 1.03
N ALA A 280 -13.71 1.16 0.15
CA ALA A 280 -14.75 0.89 -0.84
C ALA A 280 -16.13 0.70 -0.20
N GLY A 281 -16.19 -0.11 0.86
CA GLY A 281 -17.44 -0.36 1.57
C GLY A 281 -17.91 0.83 2.41
N ALA A 282 -16.98 1.64 2.94
CA ALA A 282 -17.31 2.88 3.64
C ALA A 282 -17.98 3.89 2.68
N MET A 283 -17.36 4.12 1.52
CA MET A 283 -17.91 4.96 0.46
C MET A 283 -19.26 4.46 -0.05
N ASN A 284 -19.43 3.15 -0.24
CA ASN A 284 -20.71 2.59 -0.68
C ASN A 284 -21.83 2.78 0.36
N ALA A 285 -21.54 2.63 1.64
CA ALA A 285 -22.48 2.95 2.72
C ALA A 285 -22.86 4.45 2.69
N LEU A 286 -21.88 5.35 2.53
CA LEU A 286 -22.14 6.79 2.40
C LEU A 286 -22.99 7.14 1.18
N ILE A 287 -22.78 6.51 0.02
CA ILE A 287 -23.62 6.75 -1.17
C ILE A 287 -25.08 6.41 -0.88
N ARG A 288 -25.35 5.34 -0.11
CA ARG A 288 -26.72 4.96 0.28
C ARG A 288 -27.31 5.88 1.33
N VAL A 289 -26.56 6.20 2.38
CA VAL A 289 -27.04 7.07 3.47
C VAL A 289 -27.34 8.48 2.95
N SER A 290 -26.44 9.05 2.15
CA SER A 290 -26.61 10.39 1.60
C SER A 290 -27.77 10.51 0.61
N SER A 291 -28.20 9.43 -0.07
CA SER A 291 -29.34 9.49 -1.00
C SER A 291 -30.67 9.78 -0.31
N GLU A 292 -30.78 9.50 0.98
CA GLU A 292 -31.98 9.76 1.78
C GLU A 292 -31.89 11.05 2.61
N ILE A 293 -30.71 11.67 2.71
CA ILE A 293 -30.51 12.93 3.47
C ILE A 293 -30.50 14.14 2.53
N SER A 294 -29.54 14.19 1.60
CA SER A 294 -29.29 15.34 0.74
C SER A 294 -29.55 15.04 -0.74
N ASN A 295 -29.39 13.76 -1.13
CA ASN A 295 -29.47 13.26 -2.49
C ASN A 295 -28.68 14.12 -3.49
N GLY A 296 -27.44 14.49 -3.13
CA GLY A 296 -26.59 15.35 -3.94
C GLY A 296 -26.19 14.66 -5.26
N PRO A 297 -26.49 15.21 -6.45
CA PRO A 297 -26.14 14.58 -7.72
C PRO A 297 -24.63 14.60 -8.00
N VAL A 298 -23.87 15.41 -7.27
CA VAL A 298 -22.40 15.46 -7.32
C VAL A 298 -21.85 15.03 -5.96
N ILE A 299 -20.87 14.12 -5.98
CA ILE A 299 -20.19 13.61 -4.79
C ILE A 299 -18.71 13.94 -4.91
N LEU A 300 -18.16 14.66 -3.92
CA LEU A 300 -16.72 14.82 -3.72
C LEU A 300 -16.24 13.79 -2.72
N ASN A 301 -15.20 13.03 -3.05
CA ASN A 301 -14.51 12.19 -2.07
C ASN A 301 -13.13 12.76 -1.74
N VAL A 302 -12.81 12.79 -0.46
CA VAL A 302 -11.51 13.22 0.07
C VAL A 302 -11.04 12.28 1.18
N ASP A 303 -9.73 12.06 1.25
CA ASP A 303 -9.11 11.41 2.39
C ASP A 303 -9.09 12.34 3.61
N CYS A 304 -9.07 11.76 4.82
CA CYS A 304 -9.06 12.53 6.06
C CYS A 304 -7.80 13.41 6.24
N ASP A 305 -6.73 13.11 5.52
CA ASP A 305 -5.48 13.88 5.50
C ASP A 305 -5.43 14.90 4.34
N MET A 306 -6.50 15.09 3.56
CA MET A 306 -6.53 15.97 2.37
C MET A 306 -7.53 17.12 2.54
N TYR A 307 -7.04 18.27 3.00
CA TYR A 307 -7.87 19.45 3.22
C TYR A 307 -8.03 20.33 1.97
N SER A 308 -9.07 21.17 1.99
CA SER A 308 -9.33 22.16 0.94
C SER A 308 -8.40 23.37 1.04
N ASN A 309 -7.55 23.56 0.03
CA ASN A 309 -6.69 24.73 -0.13
C ASN A 309 -7.24 25.74 -1.15
N ASN A 310 -8.33 25.42 -1.86
CA ASN A 310 -9.02 26.38 -2.72
C ASN A 310 -10.53 26.21 -2.56
N SER A 311 -11.17 27.23 -1.98
CA SER A 311 -12.61 27.22 -1.72
C SER A 311 -13.51 27.24 -2.94
N ASN A 312 -12.96 27.42 -4.14
CA ASN A 312 -13.72 27.44 -5.37
C ASN A 312 -13.68 26.10 -6.13
N SER A 313 -13.09 25.06 -5.54
CA SER A 313 -12.91 23.76 -6.21
C SER A 313 -14.23 23.11 -6.64
N ILE A 314 -15.31 23.32 -5.87
CA ILE A 314 -16.68 22.90 -6.27
C ILE A 314 -17.10 23.61 -7.56
N GLN A 315 -16.97 24.94 -7.61
CA GLN A 315 -17.36 25.73 -8.77
C GLN A 315 -16.53 25.35 -10.02
N ASP A 316 -15.23 25.07 -9.82
CA ASP A 316 -14.36 24.57 -10.89
C ASP A 316 -14.84 23.21 -11.44
N ALA A 317 -15.20 22.26 -10.57
CA ALA A 317 -15.75 20.98 -10.99
C ALA A 317 -17.09 21.14 -11.73
N LEU A 318 -17.97 22.03 -11.24
CA LEU A 318 -19.27 22.30 -11.84
C LEU A 318 -19.17 22.94 -13.23
N CYS A 319 -18.10 23.69 -13.53
CA CYS A 319 -17.86 24.15 -14.89
C CYS A 319 -17.79 22.98 -15.90
N PHE A 320 -17.32 21.80 -15.49
CA PHE A 320 -17.31 20.60 -16.34
C PHE A 320 -18.67 19.89 -16.34
N PHE A 321 -19.35 19.82 -15.20
CA PHE A 321 -20.62 19.09 -15.08
C PHE A 321 -21.86 19.85 -15.56
N MET A 322 -21.79 21.18 -15.72
CA MET A 322 -22.92 22.04 -16.11
C MET A 322 -22.75 22.73 -17.46
N ASP A 323 -21.67 22.44 -18.20
CA ASP A 323 -21.47 22.93 -19.55
C ASP A 323 -22.53 22.34 -20.50
N GLU A 324 -23.24 23.20 -21.24
CA GLU A 324 -24.43 22.80 -22.01
C GLU A 324 -24.13 21.83 -23.15
N GLU A 325 -22.94 21.87 -23.72
CA GLU A 325 -22.55 20.99 -24.83
C GLU A 325 -21.75 19.78 -24.38
N ARG A 326 -20.84 19.94 -23.41
CA ARG A 326 -19.82 18.92 -23.11
C ARG A 326 -20.00 18.21 -21.77
N SER A 327 -20.89 18.65 -20.91
CA SER A 327 -21.01 18.05 -19.58
C SER A 327 -21.52 16.61 -19.59
N HIS A 328 -22.37 16.26 -20.56
CA HIS A 328 -23.07 14.98 -20.62
C HIS A 328 -22.13 13.78 -20.80
N GLU A 329 -20.90 13.97 -21.29
CA GLU A 329 -19.89 12.92 -21.45
C GLU A 329 -19.00 12.70 -20.20
N ILE A 330 -19.05 13.60 -19.21
CA ILE A 330 -18.09 13.63 -18.09
C ILE A 330 -18.70 12.96 -16.85
N ALA A 331 -18.11 11.85 -16.43
CA ALA A 331 -18.50 11.14 -15.21
C ALA A 331 -17.83 11.67 -13.95
N PHE A 332 -16.53 11.99 -14.02
CA PHE A 332 -15.78 12.48 -12.87
C PHE A 332 -14.66 13.46 -13.24
N VAL A 333 -14.30 14.32 -12.30
CA VAL A 333 -13.23 15.32 -12.41
C VAL A 333 -12.20 15.05 -11.32
N GLN A 334 -11.00 14.60 -11.71
CA GLN A 334 -9.88 14.32 -10.82
C GLN A 334 -8.98 15.55 -10.70
N PHE A 335 -8.67 15.94 -9.47
CA PHE A 335 -7.67 16.97 -9.17
C PHE A 335 -6.31 16.35 -8.80
N PRO A 336 -5.20 17.09 -8.96
CA PRO A 336 -3.88 16.66 -8.50
C PRO A 336 -3.84 16.43 -6.98
N GLN A 337 -3.10 15.42 -6.55
CA GLN A 337 -2.80 15.20 -5.12
C GLN A 337 -1.54 15.99 -4.75
N SER A 338 -1.65 16.98 -3.88
CA SER A 338 -0.51 17.77 -3.41
C SER A 338 -0.29 17.59 -1.92
N PHE A 339 0.94 17.78 -1.47
CA PHE A 339 1.30 17.56 -0.07
C PHE A 339 2.01 18.77 0.55
N GLU A 340 1.59 19.16 1.75
CA GLU A 340 2.10 20.32 2.50
C GLU A 340 3.53 20.09 2.98
N ASN A 341 3.77 18.91 3.56
CA ASN A 341 5.04 18.56 4.17
C ASN A 341 6.12 18.14 3.15
N SER A 342 5.89 18.30 1.84
CA SER A 342 6.90 17.91 0.84
C SER A 342 8.21 18.68 1.03
N SER A 343 9.32 17.96 1.21
CA SER A 343 10.65 18.58 1.23
C SER A 343 11.01 19.20 -0.13
N THR A 344 11.87 20.21 -0.10
CA THR A 344 12.31 20.97 -1.30
C THR A 344 12.80 20.07 -2.43
N ASN A 345 13.55 19.02 -2.08
CA ASN A 345 14.11 18.07 -3.02
C ASN A 345 13.42 16.69 -2.98
N GLU A 346 12.22 16.59 -2.39
CA GLU A 346 11.34 15.42 -2.47
C GLU A 346 12.09 14.09 -2.25
N VAL A 347 12.74 13.96 -1.07
CA VAL A 347 13.73 12.90 -0.77
C VAL A 347 13.24 11.47 -1.03
N TYR A 348 11.93 11.24 -0.93
CA TYR A 348 11.28 9.96 -1.20
C TYR A 348 10.49 9.90 -2.51
N GLY A 349 10.86 10.75 -3.48
CA GLY A 349 10.25 10.82 -4.80
C GLY A 349 8.96 11.64 -4.81
N SER A 350 8.47 11.92 -6.01
CA SER A 350 7.38 12.85 -6.27
C SER A 350 6.32 12.27 -7.21
N LEU A 351 5.07 12.75 -7.06
CA LEU A 351 4.00 12.52 -8.04
C LEU A 351 4.01 13.58 -9.17
N ARG A 352 4.94 14.54 -9.12
CA ARG A 352 5.01 15.71 -10.01
C ARG A 352 4.93 15.40 -11.50
N VAL A 353 5.68 14.42 -12.00
CA VAL A 353 5.63 14.07 -13.44
C VAL A 353 4.28 13.43 -13.79
N ILE A 354 3.71 12.64 -12.88
CA ILE A 354 2.38 12.05 -13.06
C ILE A 354 1.35 13.16 -13.18
N ASP A 355 1.37 14.14 -12.27
CA ASP A 355 0.44 15.25 -12.24
C ASP A 355 0.61 16.22 -13.43
N GLU A 356 1.83 16.72 -13.65
CA GLU A 356 2.09 17.79 -14.63
C GLU A 356 2.19 17.28 -16.08
N VAL A 357 2.40 15.98 -16.28
CA VAL A 357 2.63 15.40 -17.61
C VAL A 357 1.67 14.27 -17.92
N GLU A 358 1.68 13.20 -17.12
CA GLU A 358 1.03 11.94 -17.50
C GLU A 358 -0.49 12.04 -17.48
N PHE A 359 -1.07 12.59 -16.42
CA PHE A 359 -2.51 12.74 -16.28
C PHE A 359 -3.09 13.72 -17.30
N HIS A 360 -2.36 14.79 -17.63
CA HIS A 360 -2.67 15.65 -18.77
C HIS A 360 -2.63 14.92 -20.11
N GLY A 361 -1.78 13.90 -20.24
CA GLY A 361 -1.70 13.01 -21.40
C GLY A 361 -2.90 12.11 -21.57
N VAL A 362 -3.29 11.41 -20.50
CA VAL A 362 -4.47 10.52 -20.50
C VAL A 362 -5.77 11.32 -20.63
N ASP A 363 -5.84 12.54 -20.06
CA ASP A 363 -6.97 13.46 -20.26
C ASP A 363 -7.21 13.78 -21.75
N GLY A 364 -6.15 13.77 -22.56
CA GLY A 364 -6.26 13.92 -24.01
C GLY A 364 -6.91 12.73 -24.73
N ASN A 365 -6.96 11.55 -24.10
CA ASN A 365 -7.34 10.28 -24.72
C ASN A 365 -8.64 9.68 -24.17
N GLY A 366 -9.21 10.24 -23.10
CA GLY A 366 -10.44 9.76 -22.47
C GLY A 366 -10.64 10.21 -21.02
N GLY A 367 -9.59 10.73 -20.38
CA GLY A 367 -9.63 11.18 -18.99
C GLY A 367 -8.64 10.42 -18.09
N PRO A 368 -8.19 11.01 -16.97
CA PRO A 368 -7.28 10.33 -16.04
C PRO A 368 -7.97 9.18 -15.29
N LEU A 369 -7.15 8.38 -14.61
CA LEU A 369 -7.61 7.38 -13.65
C LEU A 369 -8.25 8.08 -12.43
N TYR A 370 -9.17 7.41 -11.75
CA TYR A 370 -9.64 7.83 -10.44
C TYR A 370 -8.62 7.38 -9.37
N THR A 371 -8.12 8.33 -8.57
CA THR A 371 -6.99 8.11 -7.63
C THR A 371 -7.37 8.24 -6.15
N GLY A 372 -8.64 8.02 -5.82
CA GLY A 372 -9.07 7.80 -4.44
C GLY A 372 -9.32 9.05 -3.60
N THR A 373 -8.89 10.24 -4.01
CA THR A 373 -9.12 11.50 -3.28
C THR A 373 -9.16 12.70 -4.22
N GLY A 374 -9.77 13.82 -3.78
CA GLY A 374 -9.86 15.05 -4.56
C GLY A 374 -10.59 14.86 -5.89
N CYS A 375 -11.61 13.99 -5.92
CA CYS A 375 -12.33 13.65 -7.13
C CYS A 375 -13.82 13.94 -6.97
N PHE A 376 -14.40 14.64 -7.95
CA PHE A 376 -15.83 14.87 -8.01
C PHE A 376 -16.46 13.87 -8.97
N HIS A 377 -17.48 13.16 -8.53
CA HIS A 377 -18.23 12.17 -9.30
C HIS A 377 -19.67 12.61 -9.51
N ARG A 378 -20.25 12.26 -10.66
CA ARG A 378 -21.72 12.19 -10.78
C ARG A 378 -22.24 10.96 -10.03
N ARG A 379 -23.23 11.15 -9.17
CA ARG A 379 -23.84 10.08 -8.37
C ARG A 379 -24.38 8.92 -9.23
N ASP A 380 -25.04 9.22 -10.34
CA ASP A 380 -25.62 8.22 -11.25
C ASP A 380 -24.57 7.30 -11.88
N THR A 381 -23.37 7.81 -12.14
CA THR A 381 -22.25 7.00 -12.63
C THR A 381 -21.77 6.00 -11.60
N LEU A 382 -21.79 6.38 -10.31
CA LEU A 382 -21.53 5.47 -9.19
C LEU A 382 -22.69 4.49 -9.00
N TYR A 383 -23.92 4.84 -9.36
CA TYR A 383 -25.02 3.85 -9.47
C TYR A 383 -24.90 2.90 -10.67
N GLY A 384 -23.82 3.01 -11.45
CA GLY A 384 -23.51 2.10 -12.54
C GLY A 384 -24.21 2.45 -13.85
N ARG A 385 -24.76 3.67 -14.00
CA ARG A 385 -25.37 4.15 -15.24
C ARG A 385 -24.41 4.04 -16.42
N GLU A 386 -24.89 3.49 -17.52
CA GLU A 386 -24.15 3.46 -18.78
C GLU A 386 -24.32 4.76 -19.56
N PHE A 387 -23.28 5.14 -20.31
CA PHE A 387 -23.32 6.36 -21.11
C PHE A 387 -24.23 6.17 -22.34
N SER A 388 -25.15 7.12 -22.54
CA SER A 388 -25.97 7.25 -23.76
C SER A 388 -25.92 8.70 -24.23
N LYS A 389 -25.80 8.90 -25.55
CA LYS A 389 -25.67 10.24 -26.16
C LYS A 389 -26.99 11.00 -26.14
N GLU A 390 -28.12 10.29 -26.14
CA GLU A 390 -29.46 10.83 -26.22
C GLU A 390 -29.98 11.29 -24.85
N ALA A 391 -29.41 10.75 -23.78
CA ALA A 391 -29.85 11.01 -22.41
C ALA A 391 -29.20 12.29 -21.86
N LYS A 392 -29.89 13.43 -21.94
CA LYS A 392 -29.52 14.64 -21.19
C LYS A 392 -29.76 14.41 -19.70
N THR A 393 -28.71 14.56 -18.91
CA THR A 393 -28.80 14.43 -17.45
C THR A 393 -29.10 15.80 -16.84
N ASP A 394 -30.26 15.92 -16.21
CA ASP A 394 -30.55 17.08 -15.38
C ASP A 394 -29.85 16.92 -14.03
N LEU A 395 -29.02 17.90 -13.66
CA LEU A 395 -28.36 17.96 -12.36
C LEU A 395 -29.22 18.69 -11.32
N LYS A 396 -30.43 19.12 -11.69
CA LYS A 396 -31.41 19.65 -10.75
C LYS A 396 -31.93 18.49 -9.90
N SER A 397 -31.48 18.41 -8.65
CA SER A 397 -32.14 17.56 -7.65
C SER A 397 -33.24 18.36 -6.95
N ALA A 398 -34.44 17.79 -6.90
CA ALA A 398 -35.49 18.30 -6.02
C ALA A 398 -35.00 18.19 -4.56
N TYR A 399 -35.40 19.14 -3.73
CA TYR A 399 -35.16 19.06 -2.29
C TYR A 399 -35.88 17.81 -1.76
N PRO A 400 -35.21 16.85 -1.11
CA PRO A 400 -35.93 15.82 -0.38
C PRO A 400 -36.74 16.53 0.71
N GLU A 401 -38.07 16.48 0.61
CA GLU A 401 -38.93 17.02 1.67
C GLU A 401 -38.60 16.32 2.98
N LYS A 402 -38.56 17.07 4.08
CA LYS A 402 -38.40 16.50 5.42
C LYS A 402 -39.65 15.68 5.73
N THR A 403 -39.61 14.39 5.41
CA THR A 403 -40.70 13.45 5.61
C THR A 403 -40.88 13.10 7.09
N GLU A 404 -39.79 13.01 7.85
CA GLU A 404 -39.82 12.71 9.28
C GLU A 404 -39.78 13.99 10.13
N LYS A 405 -40.68 14.09 11.11
CA LYS A 405 -40.67 15.19 12.09
C LYS A 405 -39.52 15.07 13.09
N ASN A 406 -39.02 13.85 13.35
CA ASN A 406 -37.99 13.55 14.34
C ASN A 406 -36.67 13.09 13.67
N VAL A 407 -35.55 13.74 14.01
CA VAL A 407 -34.21 13.38 13.52
C VAL A 407 -33.81 11.98 13.98
N HIS A 408 -34.13 11.58 15.21
CA HIS A 408 -33.79 10.25 15.71
C HIS A 408 -34.48 9.11 14.95
N GLU A 409 -35.72 9.30 14.51
CA GLU A 409 -36.44 8.32 13.69
C GLU A 409 -35.78 8.17 12.31
N LEU A 410 -35.32 9.28 11.73
CA LEU A 410 -34.52 9.27 10.51
C LEU A 410 -33.20 8.53 10.73
N GLU A 411 -32.48 8.82 11.82
CA GLU A 411 -31.21 8.17 12.14
C GLU A 411 -31.34 6.64 12.23
N GLU A 412 -32.30 6.14 13.02
CA GLU A 412 -32.55 4.69 13.17
C GLU A 412 -32.92 4.01 11.85
N ARG A 413 -33.67 4.70 10.97
CA ARG A 413 -33.99 4.18 9.64
C ARG A 413 -32.74 4.08 8.76
N LEU A 414 -31.88 5.10 8.79
CA LEU A 414 -30.68 5.18 7.96
C LEU A 414 -29.56 4.24 8.42
N GLU A 415 -29.50 3.88 9.70
CA GLU A 415 -28.58 2.86 10.22
C GLU A 415 -28.70 1.53 9.45
N ARG A 416 -29.92 1.19 8.98
CA ARG A 416 -30.16 -0.02 8.16
C ARG A 416 -29.43 0.02 6.81
N LEU A 417 -29.20 1.22 6.24
CA LEU A 417 -28.45 1.39 4.98
C LEU A 417 -26.94 1.21 5.19
N ALA A 418 -26.46 1.42 6.41
CA ALA A 418 -25.07 1.23 6.81
C ALA A 418 -24.79 -0.15 7.43
N SER A 419 -25.78 -1.06 7.43
CA SER A 419 -25.62 -2.43 7.90
C SER A 419 -24.70 -3.25 6.99
N SER A 420 -23.93 -4.13 7.62
CA SER A 420 -23.07 -5.12 6.96
C SER A 420 -23.85 -6.12 6.10
N MET A 421 -25.13 -6.33 6.43
CA MET A 421 -26.04 -7.24 5.73
C MET A 421 -26.68 -6.63 4.49
N TYR A 422 -26.71 -5.30 4.38
CA TYR A 422 -27.42 -4.60 3.30
C TYR A 422 -26.96 -5.02 1.91
N GLU A 423 -25.66 -5.32 1.77
CA GLU A 423 -25.04 -5.58 0.47
C GLU A 423 -25.18 -7.05 0.03
N GLN A 424 -25.65 -7.94 0.92
CA GLN A 424 -25.81 -9.34 0.60
C GLN A 424 -26.85 -9.56 -0.49
N ASN A 425 -26.50 -10.36 -1.50
CA ASN A 425 -27.34 -10.64 -2.67
C ASN A 425 -27.72 -9.39 -3.49
N THR A 426 -26.99 -8.30 -3.34
CA THR A 426 -27.17 -7.08 -4.15
C THR A 426 -26.05 -6.91 -5.18
N GLN A 427 -26.18 -5.88 -6.03
CA GLN A 427 -25.15 -5.52 -7.01
C GLN A 427 -24.11 -4.52 -6.46
N TRP A 428 -24.20 -4.11 -5.19
CA TRP A 428 -23.23 -3.23 -4.53
C TRP A 428 -21.84 -3.87 -4.48
N GLY A 429 -20.81 -3.08 -4.78
CA GLY A 429 -19.43 -3.57 -4.87
C GLY A 429 -19.09 -4.31 -6.16
N ASN A 430 -20.09 -4.81 -6.88
CA ASN A 430 -19.91 -5.58 -8.12
C ASN A 430 -20.19 -4.72 -9.35
N GLU A 431 -21.41 -4.19 -9.48
CA GLU A 431 -21.85 -3.35 -10.59
C GLU A 431 -22.15 -1.90 -10.16
N ILE A 432 -22.51 -1.72 -8.89
CA ILE A 432 -22.92 -0.44 -8.27
C ILE A 432 -21.89 -0.04 -7.20
N GLY A 433 -21.63 1.25 -7.10
CA GLY A 433 -20.69 1.83 -6.15
C GLY A 433 -19.23 1.65 -6.55
N LEU A 434 -18.34 1.84 -5.56
CA LEU A 434 -16.94 1.49 -5.67
C LEU A 434 -16.80 -0.04 -5.71
N LYS A 435 -15.89 -0.52 -6.57
CA LYS A 435 -15.70 -1.95 -6.85
C LYS A 435 -14.95 -2.66 -5.72
N TYR A 436 -15.38 -3.86 -5.36
CA TYR A 436 -14.72 -4.69 -4.33
C TYR A 436 -13.67 -5.64 -4.91
N GLY A 437 -12.86 -6.22 -4.01
CA GLY A 437 -11.92 -7.28 -4.36
C GLY A 437 -10.60 -6.81 -4.99
N CYS A 438 -10.26 -5.53 -4.88
CA CYS A 438 -8.99 -4.99 -5.35
C CYS A 438 -8.41 -3.98 -4.34
N PRO A 439 -7.11 -4.04 -4.00
CA PRO A 439 -6.45 -3.05 -3.14
C PRO A 439 -6.43 -1.61 -3.68
N VAL A 440 -6.67 -1.43 -4.98
CA VAL A 440 -6.83 -0.12 -5.66
C VAL A 440 -8.23 -0.05 -6.26
N GLU A 441 -9.24 -0.11 -5.39
CA GLU A 441 -10.65 -0.07 -5.78
C GLU A 441 -11.00 1.18 -6.58
N ASP A 442 -10.28 2.28 -6.34
CA ASP A 442 -10.45 3.57 -6.98
C ASP A 442 -10.11 3.47 -8.46
N VAL A 443 -8.92 2.98 -8.79
CA VAL A 443 -8.46 2.77 -10.17
C VAL A 443 -9.41 1.82 -10.90
N LEU A 444 -9.80 0.72 -10.25
CA LEU A 444 -10.75 -0.25 -10.81
C LEU A 444 -12.12 0.40 -11.07
N THR A 445 -12.64 1.17 -10.12
CA THR A 445 -13.93 1.86 -10.26
C THR A 445 -13.89 2.85 -11.43
N GLY A 446 -12.85 3.68 -11.52
CA GLY A 446 -12.64 4.60 -12.64
C GLY A 446 -12.58 3.89 -13.99
N LEU A 447 -11.82 2.78 -14.07
CA LEU A 447 -11.74 1.95 -15.28
C LEU A 447 -13.11 1.42 -15.70
N THR A 448 -13.91 0.93 -14.75
CA THR A 448 -15.24 0.39 -15.07
C THR A 448 -16.22 1.47 -15.54
N ILE A 449 -16.18 2.67 -14.94
CA ILE A 449 -17.00 3.82 -15.36
C ILE A 449 -16.64 4.21 -16.80
N GLN A 450 -15.36 4.32 -17.13
CA GLN A 450 -14.93 4.69 -18.48
C GLN A 450 -15.22 3.59 -19.51
N CYS A 451 -15.12 2.31 -19.12
CA CYS A 451 -15.55 1.20 -19.97
C CYS A 451 -17.07 1.22 -20.24
N LYS A 452 -17.88 1.87 -19.41
CA LYS A 452 -19.31 2.12 -19.68
C LYS A 452 -19.56 3.28 -20.66
N GLY A 453 -18.51 3.81 -21.29
CA GLY A 453 -18.57 4.85 -22.32
C GLY A 453 -18.38 6.27 -21.81
N TRP A 454 -18.25 6.46 -20.50
CA TRP A 454 -18.01 7.77 -19.89
C TRP A 454 -16.57 8.25 -20.08
N LYS A 455 -16.38 9.58 -20.00
CA LYS A 455 -15.06 10.21 -19.92
C LYS A 455 -14.82 10.77 -18.52
N SER A 456 -13.57 10.98 -18.18
CA SER A 456 -13.18 11.79 -17.02
C SER A 456 -12.36 13.00 -17.44
N VAL A 457 -12.17 13.92 -16.51
CA VAL A 457 -11.37 15.14 -16.71
C VAL A 457 -10.28 15.22 -15.65
N TYR A 458 -9.10 15.65 -16.07
CA TYR A 458 -8.05 16.09 -15.15
C TYR A 458 -8.01 17.61 -15.08
N TYR A 459 -8.08 18.18 -13.88
CA TYR A 459 -8.04 19.63 -13.69
C TYR A 459 -7.06 20.05 -12.61
N GLY A 460 -5.95 20.66 -13.04
CA GLY A 460 -4.96 21.31 -12.17
C GLY A 460 -5.17 22.83 -12.12
N PRO A 461 -5.87 23.36 -11.09
CA PRO A 461 -6.00 24.81 -10.90
C PRO A 461 -4.67 25.47 -10.53
N LYS A 462 -4.54 26.78 -10.80
CA LYS A 462 -3.33 27.56 -10.45
C LYS A 462 -2.99 27.47 -8.96
N ARG A 463 -4.00 27.58 -8.09
CA ARG A 463 -3.88 27.27 -6.66
C ARG A 463 -4.29 25.82 -6.48
N LYS A 464 -3.38 24.98 -5.99
CA LYS A 464 -3.62 23.57 -5.68
C LYS A 464 -4.91 23.42 -4.88
N ALA A 465 -5.84 22.60 -5.34
CA ALA A 465 -7.17 22.49 -4.74
C ALA A 465 -7.14 21.74 -3.40
N PHE A 466 -6.44 20.62 -3.37
CA PHE A 466 -6.36 19.72 -2.23
C PHE A 466 -4.91 19.59 -1.80
N ILE A 467 -4.67 19.71 -0.50
CA ILE A 467 -3.35 19.54 0.11
C ILE A 467 -3.46 18.54 1.24
N GLY A 468 -2.56 17.56 1.28
CA GLY A 468 -2.47 16.60 2.37
C GLY A 468 -1.07 16.27 2.83
N LEU A 469 -0.89 15.08 3.40
CA LEU A 469 0.37 14.65 4.02
C LEU A 469 1.01 13.50 3.25
N THR A 470 2.29 13.65 2.93
CA THR A 470 3.11 12.57 2.38
C THR A 470 3.86 11.84 3.50
N ALA A 471 4.24 10.59 3.25
CA ALA A 471 5.01 9.79 4.19
C ALA A 471 6.42 10.38 4.41
N THR A 472 6.89 10.33 5.65
CA THR A 472 8.16 10.93 6.08
C THR A 472 9.29 9.91 6.26
N THR A 473 9.02 8.62 6.01
CA THR A 473 10.03 7.55 6.04
C THR A 473 10.06 6.75 4.74
N LEU A 474 11.22 6.15 4.42
CA LEU A 474 11.36 5.33 3.22
C LEU A 474 10.47 4.08 3.27
N ASP A 475 10.39 3.43 4.44
CA ASP A 475 9.62 2.19 4.61
C ASP A 475 8.13 2.40 4.31
N GLN A 476 7.54 3.49 4.83
CA GLN A 476 6.14 3.87 4.55
C GLN A 476 5.89 4.06 3.04
N ILE A 477 6.78 4.75 2.33
CA ILE A 477 6.69 4.96 0.88
C ILE A 477 6.78 3.64 0.11
N LEU A 478 7.67 2.73 0.53
CA LEU A 478 7.82 1.42 -0.10
C LEU A 478 6.60 0.53 0.13
N VAL A 479 6.00 0.55 1.33
CA VAL A 479 4.76 -0.17 1.63
C VAL A 479 3.60 0.39 0.81
N GLN A 480 3.48 1.72 0.70
CA GLN A 480 2.44 2.36 -0.10
C GLN A 480 2.54 1.95 -1.58
N HIS A 481 3.73 2.00 -2.17
CA HIS A 481 3.93 1.60 -3.57
C HIS A 481 3.79 0.09 -3.79
N LYS A 482 4.11 -0.74 -2.79
CA LYS A 482 3.82 -2.18 -2.83
C LYS A 482 2.32 -2.39 -3.00
N ARG A 483 1.49 -1.77 -2.15
CA ARG A 483 0.03 -1.86 -2.21
C ARG A 483 -0.54 -1.40 -3.56
N TRP A 484 -0.09 -0.26 -4.07
CA TRP A 484 -0.54 0.26 -5.37
C TRP A 484 -0.21 -0.72 -6.51
N SER A 485 1.05 -1.13 -6.61
CA SER A 485 1.50 -2.03 -7.68
C SER A 485 0.95 -3.45 -7.58
N GLU A 486 0.54 -3.89 -6.38
CA GLU A 486 -0.19 -5.15 -6.13
C GLU A 486 -1.62 -5.03 -6.67
N GLY A 487 -2.32 -3.95 -6.33
CA GLY A 487 -3.66 -3.67 -6.84
C GLY A 487 -3.70 -3.52 -8.37
N ASP A 488 -2.76 -2.77 -8.94
CA ASP A 488 -2.64 -2.56 -10.39
C ASP A 488 -2.39 -3.87 -11.16
N LEU A 489 -1.58 -4.77 -10.59
CA LEU A 489 -1.34 -6.10 -11.15
C LEU A 489 -2.57 -7.00 -11.01
N ASN A 490 -3.28 -6.92 -9.89
CA ASN A 490 -4.56 -7.59 -9.71
C ASN A 490 -5.57 -7.17 -10.79
N ILE A 491 -5.67 -5.87 -11.10
CA ILE A 491 -6.51 -5.39 -12.21
C ILE A 491 -6.09 -6.06 -13.52
N LEU A 492 -4.79 -6.06 -13.84
CA LEU A 492 -4.26 -6.63 -15.08
C LEU A 492 -4.60 -8.12 -15.25
N LEU A 493 -4.59 -8.89 -14.17
CA LEU A 493 -4.80 -10.34 -14.18
C LEU A 493 -6.27 -10.75 -13.99
N SER A 494 -7.09 -9.84 -13.48
CA SER A 494 -8.53 -10.06 -13.27
C SER A 494 -9.34 -10.03 -14.58
N LYS A 495 -10.66 -10.27 -14.45
CA LYS A 495 -11.62 -10.06 -15.54
C LYS A 495 -11.71 -8.60 -16.00
N TYR A 496 -11.24 -7.65 -15.20
CA TYR A 496 -11.28 -6.21 -15.47
C TYR A 496 -10.02 -5.68 -16.19
N SER A 497 -9.13 -6.58 -16.62
CA SER A 497 -7.91 -6.21 -17.35
C SER A 497 -8.18 -5.21 -18.49
N PRO A 498 -7.43 -4.09 -18.62
CA PRO A 498 -7.65 -3.11 -19.68
C PRO A 498 -7.66 -3.71 -21.10
N VAL A 499 -6.87 -4.77 -21.32
CA VAL A 499 -6.75 -5.46 -22.61
C VAL A 499 -7.92 -6.41 -22.89
N ARG A 500 -8.59 -6.93 -21.86
CA ARG A 500 -9.74 -7.85 -22.03
C ARG A 500 -11.06 -7.10 -21.90
N TYR A 501 -11.23 -6.40 -20.79
CA TYR A 501 -12.46 -5.68 -20.45
C TYR A 501 -12.60 -4.37 -21.22
N GLY A 502 -11.49 -3.64 -21.41
CA GLY A 502 -11.47 -2.36 -22.11
C GLY A 502 -11.42 -2.46 -23.63
N LEU A 503 -11.16 -3.63 -24.21
CA LEU A 503 -11.07 -3.80 -25.66
C LEU A 503 -12.41 -3.50 -26.34
N GLY A 504 -12.39 -2.58 -27.32
CA GLY A 504 -13.60 -2.09 -27.99
C GLY A 504 -14.41 -1.06 -27.18
N LYS A 505 -14.10 -0.85 -25.90
CA LYS A 505 -14.77 0.13 -25.01
C LYS A 505 -13.92 1.37 -24.78
N LEU A 506 -12.61 1.21 -24.68
CA LEU A 506 -11.63 2.29 -24.54
C LEU A 506 -10.90 2.54 -25.85
N ASN A 507 -10.51 3.79 -26.09
CA ASN A 507 -9.56 4.13 -27.15
C ASN A 507 -8.22 3.43 -26.87
N PHE A 508 -7.51 3.01 -27.92
CA PHE A 508 -6.19 2.39 -27.85
C PHE A 508 -5.21 3.17 -26.97
N CYS A 509 -5.04 4.49 -27.18
CA CYS A 509 -4.13 5.29 -26.36
C CYS A 509 -4.57 5.37 -24.88
N HIS A 510 -5.87 5.30 -24.61
CA HIS A 510 -6.40 5.30 -23.25
C HIS A 510 -6.12 3.98 -22.54
N MET A 511 -6.31 2.86 -23.25
CA MET A 511 -5.96 1.51 -22.78
C MET A 511 -4.47 1.37 -22.47
N LEU A 512 -3.59 1.91 -23.35
CA LEU A 512 -2.14 1.94 -23.08
C LEU A 512 -1.79 2.77 -21.84
N GLY A 513 -2.56 3.83 -21.57
CA GLY A 513 -2.43 4.64 -20.36
C GLY A 513 -2.64 3.82 -19.09
N TYR A 514 -3.74 3.08 -19.01
CA TYR A 514 -3.99 2.13 -17.91
C TYR A 514 -2.92 1.05 -17.80
N LEU A 515 -2.52 0.47 -18.94
CA LEU A 515 -1.48 -0.56 -18.97
C LEU A 515 -0.13 -0.09 -18.40
N THR A 516 0.16 1.20 -18.48
CA THR A 516 1.42 1.76 -17.94
C THR A 516 1.50 1.58 -16.42
N TYR A 517 0.39 1.76 -15.71
CA TYR A 517 0.27 1.58 -14.26
C TYR A 517 0.12 0.09 -13.89
N CYS A 518 -0.76 -0.64 -14.59
CA CYS A 518 -0.93 -2.09 -14.44
C CYS A 518 0.37 -2.90 -14.58
N LEU A 519 1.36 -2.39 -15.32
CA LEU A 519 2.67 -3.03 -15.52
C LEU A 519 3.78 -2.48 -14.62
N TRP A 520 3.46 -1.69 -13.59
CA TRP A 520 4.44 -1.24 -12.61
C TRP A 520 5.20 -2.39 -11.96
N SER A 521 4.51 -3.34 -11.33
CA SER A 521 5.20 -4.43 -10.64
C SER A 521 6.03 -5.30 -11.58
N PRO A 522 5.55 -5.80 -12.74
CA PRO A 522 6.36 -6.63 -13.65
C PRO A 522 7.68 -6.01 -14.14
N ASN A 523 7.84 -4.68 -14.09
CA ASN A 523 9.11 -4.02 -14.41
C ASN A 523 10.28 -4.39 -13.48
N PHE A 524 10.01 -5.02 -12.32
CA PHE A 524 11.05 -5.45 -11.40
C PHE A 524 12.06 -6.40 -12.06
N LEU A 525 11.61 -7.31 -12.94
CA LEU A 525 12.45 -8.33 -13.56
C LEU A 525 13.56 -7.74 -14.43
N ALA A 526 13.19 -6.86 -15.36
CA ALA A 526 14.15 -6.21 -16.25
C ALA A 526 15.12 -5.32 -15.45
N THR A 527 14.62 -4.64 -14.43
CA THR A 527 15.42 -3.75 -13.56
C THR A 527 16.43 -4.53 -12.73
N LEU A 528 16.01 -5.63 -12.10
CA LEU A 528 16.93 -6.52 -11.37
C LEU A 528 18.01 -7.07 -12.29
N TYR A 529 17.64 -7.53 -13.49
CA TYR A 529 18.59 -8.06 -14.45
C TYR A 529 19.68 -7.03 -14.80
N TYR A 530 19.26 -5.80 -15.13
CA TYR A 530 20.16 -4.68 -15.44
C TYR A 530 21.01 -4.23 -14.24
N SER A 531 20.50 -4.35 -13.02
CA SER A 531 21.21 -3.93 -11.80
C SER A 531 22.21 -4.98 -11.26
N ILE A 532 22.06 -6.25 -11.65
CA ILE A 532 22.86 -7.38 -11.13
C ILE A 532 23.84 -7.89 -12.18
N VAL A 533 23.34 -8.24 -13.38
CA VAL A 533 24.10 -9.02 -14.35
C VAL A 533 25.26 -8.22 -14.94
N PRO A 534 25.09 -6.96 -15.38
CA PRO A 534 26.22 -6.13 -15.82
C PRO A 534 27.33 -5.99 -14.78
N SER A 535 26.99 -5.82 -13.49
CA SER A 535 27.96 -5.67 -12.40
C SER A 535 28.73 -6.96 -12.12
N LEU A 536 28.06 -8.12 -12.13
CA LEU A 536 28.74 -9.41 -12.00
C LEU A 536 29.67 -9.70 -13.19
N TYR A 537 29.25 -9.33 -14.39
CA TYR A 537 30.05 -9.53 -15.61
C TYR A 537 31.21 -8.55 -15.71
N LEU A 538 31.06 -7.34 -15.14
CA LEU A 538 32.15 -6.39 -14.93
C LEU A 538 33.27 -7.05 -14.10
N LEU A 539 32.92 -7.71 -12.99
CA LEU A 539 33.90 -8.43 -12.15
C LEU A 539 34.56 -9.62 -12.88
N LYS A 540 33.85 -10.25 -13.81
CA LYS A 540 34.38 -11.35 -14.66
C LYS A 540 35.22 -10.87 -15.85
N GLY A 541 35.24 -9.56 -16.15
CA GLY A 541 35.94 -9.02 -17.33
C GLY A 541 35.25 -9.34 -18.67
N ILE A 542 33.98 -9.73 -18.65
CA ILE A 542 33.20 -10.07 -19.85
C ILE A 542 32.34 -8.87 -20.23
N SER A 543 32.52 -8.36 -21.45
CA SER A 543 31.72 -7.23 -21.94
C SER A 543 30.34 -7.66 -22.38
N LEU A 544 29.32 -6.92 -21.94
CA LEU A 544 27.92 -7.07 -22.34
C LEU A 544 27.43 -5.88 -23.20
N PHE A 545 28.34 -5.01 -23.64
CA PHE A 545 28.00 -3.80 -24.39
C PHE A 545 28.96 -3.63 -25.57
N PRO A 546 28.59 -2.85 -26.60
CA PRO A 546 29.47 -2.60 -27.73
C PRO A 546 30.76 -1.90 -27.30
N GLN A 547 31.85 -2.21 -28.02
CA GLN A 547 33.11 -1.51 -27.88
C GLN A 547 32.96 -0.04 -28.29
N VAL A 548 33.70 0.86 -27.65
CA VAL A 548 33.63 2.32 -27.89
C VAL A 548 34.01 2.68 -29.33
N SER A 549 34.92 1.92 -29.94
CA SER A 549 35.32 2.08 -31.36
C SER A 549 34.27 1.57 -32.35
N SER A 550 33.27 0.81 -31.91
CA SER A 550 32.23 0.25 -32.76
C SER A 550 31.16 1.29 -33.09
N LYS A 551 30.68 1.30 -34.34
CA LYS A 551 29.52 2.12 -34.73
C LYS A 551 28.27 1.79 -33.91
N TRP A 552 28.17 0.56 -33.41
CA TRP A 552 27.08 0.11 -32.53
C TRP A 552 27.09 0.75 -31.13
N PHE A 553 28.16 1.44 -30.75
CA PHE A 553 28.20 2.23 -29.53
C PHE A 553 27.26 3.45 -29.57
N LEU A 554 27.02 4.00 -30.77
CA LEU A 554 26.26 5.23 -30.96
C LEU A 554 24.78 5.09 -30.55
N PRO A 555 24.02 4.05 -30.94
CA PRO A 555 22.63 3.88 -30.49
C PRO A 555 22.49 3.80 -28.97
N PHE A 556 23.36 3.06 -28.28
CA PHE A 556 23.33 2.94 -26.81
C PHE A 556 23.57 4.30 -26.15
N THR A 557 24.63 4.99 -26.58
CA THR A 557 24.99 6.29 -26.02
C THR A 557 23.91 7.34 -26.31
N TYR A 558 23.35 7.34 -27.52
CA TYR A 558 22.25 8.21 -27.90
C TYR A 558 21.04 8.01 -27.00
N VAL A 559 20.53 6.78 -26.88
CA VAL A 559 19.32 6.49 -26.08
C VAL A 559 19.55 6.85 -24.61
N ILE A 560 20.71 6.50 -24.04
CA ILE A 560 21.02 6.83 -22.63
C ILE A 560 21.06 8.34 -22.40
N ILE A 561 21.84 9.07 -23.21
CA ILE A 561 22.01 10.52 -23.04
C ILE A 561 20.69 11.26 -23.31
N ALA A 562 19.99 10.90 -24.38
CA ALA A 562 18.75 11.54 -24.78
C ALA A 562 17.65 11.32 -23.73
N GLU A 563 17.52 10.11 -23.17
CA GLU A 563 16.57 9.83 -22.10
C GLU A 563 16.92 10.58 -20.82
N LEU A 564 18.20 10.60 -20.41
CA LEU A 564 18.62 11.33 -19.21
C LEU A 564 18.37 12.84 -19.34
N ILE A 565 18.73 13.42 -20.48
CA ILE A 565 18.48 14.85 -20.76
C ILE A 565 16.99 15.14 -20.77
N TYR A 566 16.19 14.30 -21.43
CA TYR A 566 14.75 14.51 -21.52
C TYR A 566 14.06 14.36 -20.16
N SER A 567 14.36 13.30 -19.41
CA SER A 567 13.84 13.07 -18.06
C SER A 567 14.22 14.22 -17.13
N PHE A 568 15.47 14.67 -17.18
CA PHE A 568 15.94 15.81 -16.40
C PHE A 568 15.18 17.10 -16.76
N ALA A 569 15.09 17.41 -18.06
CA ALA A 569 14.37 18.59 -18.54
C ALA A 569 12.87 18.53 -18.19
N GLU A 570 12.22 17.37 -18.38
CA GLU A 570 10.79 17.16 -18.05
C GLU A 570 10.53 17.38 -16.56
N PHE A 571 11.40 16.86 -15.69
CA PHE A 571 11.29 17.06 -14.24
C PHE A 571 11.43 18.54 -13.85
N LEU A 572 12.43 19.25 -14.42
CA LEU A 572 12.61 20.69 -14.17
C LEU A 572 11.46 21.53 -14.72
N TYR A 573 10.95 21.23 -15.92
CA TYR A 573 9.79 21.92 -16.50
C TYR A 573 8.51 21.71 -15.68
N SER A 574 8.45 20.63 -14.91
CA SER A 574 7.37 20.33 -13.96
C SER A 574 7.59 21.01 -12.59
N GLY A 575 8.56 21.90 -12.46
CA GLY A 575 8.85 22.67 -11.25
C GLY A 575 9.71 21.95 -10.22
N GLY A 576 10.39 20.87 -10.61
CA GLY A 576 11.31 20.15 -9.73
C GLY A 576 12.71 20.79 -9.65
N THR A 577 13.55 20.30 -8.73
CA THR A 577 14.95 20.73 -8.58
C THR A 577 15.92 19.69 -9.17
N VAL A 578 17.19 20.07 -9.32
CA VAL A 578 18.25 19.16 -9.78
C VAL A 578 18.45 17.99 -8.81
N LEU A 579 18.50 18.28 -7.51
CA LEU A 579 18.63 17.24 -6.49
C LEU A 579 17.35 16.41 -6.37
N GLY A 580 16.18 17.03 -6.56
CA GLY A 580 14.90 16.33 -6.65
C GLY A 580 14.85 15.31 -7.78
N TRP A 581 15.35 15.66 -8.98
CA TRP A 581 15.45 14.70 -10.09
C TRP A 581 16.35 13.51 -9.72
N TRP A 582 17.47 13.77 -9.06
CA TRP A 582 18.37 12.70 -8.60
C TRP A 582 17.72 11.80 -7.55
N ASN A 583 16.94 12.37 -6.63
CA ASN A 583 16.15 11.61 -5.66
C ASN A 583 15.05 10.80 -6.35
N GLU A 584 14.40 11.34 -7.37
CA GLU A 584 13.39 10.64 -8.17
C GLU A 584 14.00 9.40 -8.85
N GLN A 585 15.19 9.51 -9.47
CA GLN A 585 15.89 8.36 -10.05
C GLN A 585 16.20 7.28 -9.00
N ARG A 586 16.62 7.69 -7.79
CA ARG A 586 16.89 6.76 -6.68
C ARG A 586 15.64 6.01 -6.26
N ILE A 587 14.56 6.73 -6.05
CA ILE A 587 13.33 6.17 -5.54
C ILE A 587 12.63 5.30 -6.59
N TRP A 588 12.71 5.69 -7.86
CA TRP A 588 12.30 4.85 -8.99
C TRP A 588 13.02 3.49 -8.97
N LEU A 589 14.34 3.48 -8.73
CA LEU A 589 15.11 2.25 -8.61
C LEU A 589 14.64 1.45 -7.39
N TYR A 590 14.46 2.11 -6.24
CA TYR A 590 14.09 1.44 -4.99
C TYR A 590 12.75 0.73 -5.12
N LYS A 591 11.71 1.42 -5.59
CA LYS A 591 10.37 0.84 -5.83
C LYS A 591 10.45 -0.44 -6.68
N ARG A 592 11.21 -0.40 -7.78
CA ARG A 592 11.36 -1.53 -8.72
C ARG A 592 12.20 -2.68 -8.19
N THR A 593 13.17 -2.41 -7.33
CA THR A 593 14.06 -3.45 -6.75
C THR A 593 13.63 -3.93 -5.37
N SER A 594 12.54 -3.40 -4.81
CA SER A 594 11.95 -3.87 -3.54
C SER A 594 10.43 -4.03 -3.64
N SER A 595 9.66 -2.95 -3.48
CA SER A 595 8.18 -2.95 -3.40
C SER A 595 7.52 -3.79 -4.49
N TYR A 596 7.96 -3.62 -5.74
CA TYR A 596 7.38 -4.27 -6.92
C TYR A 596 7.63 -5.78 -6.96
N ILE A 597 8.72 -6.25 -6.34
CA ILE A 597 9.01 -7.67 -6.18
C ILE A 597 7.96 -8.29 -5.26
N PHE A 598 7.77 -7.71 -4.07
CA PHE A 598 6.80 -8.20 -3.09
C PHE A 598 5.37 -8.11 -3.61
N ALA A 599 5.00 -7.00 -4.26
CA ALA A 599 3.71 -6.86 -4.90
C ALA A 599 3.44 -7.96 -5.95
N PHE A 600 4.44 -8.27 -6.79
CA PHE A 600 4.32 -9.33 -7.78
C PHE A 600 4.19 -10.71 -7.13
N LEU A 601 5.05 -11.02 -6.15
CA LEU A 601 5.04 -12.31 -5.46
C LEU A 601 3.72 -12.54 -4.72
N ASP A 602 3.27 -11.57 -3.94
CA ASP A 602 2.01 -11.68 -3.19
C ASP A 602 0.82 -11.86 -4.13
N THR A 603 0.76 -11.08 -5.22
CA THR A 603 -0.28 -11.23 -6.25
C THR A 603 -0.27 -12.63 -6.87
N MET A 604 0.92 -13.17 -7.20
CA MET A 604 1.03 -14.53 -7.72
C MET A 604 0.60 -15.58 -6.69
N LEU A 605 1.03 -15.46 -5.43
CA LEU A 605 0.68 -16.39 -4.35
C LEU A 605 -0.82 -16.41 -4.07
N THR A 606 -1.46 -15.24 -4.07
CA THR A 606 -2.91 -15.12 -3.95
C THR A 606 -3.63 -15.72 -5.16
N LEU A 607 -3.11 -15.53 -6.39
CA LEU A 607 -3.67 -16.16 -7.59
C LEU A 607 -3.56 -17.71 -7.57
N PHE A 608 -2.54 -18.25 -6.89
CA PHE A 608 -2.39 -19.70 -6.65
C PHE A 608 -3.09 -20.20 -5.37
N GLY A 609 -3.88 -19.35 -4.70
CA GLY A 609 -4.68 -19.73 -3.53
C GLY A 609 -3.89 -20.02 -2.26
N SER A 610 -2.64 -19.53 -2.16
CA SER A 610 -1.71 -19.87 -1.08
C SER A 610 -1.57 -18.78 0.00
N SER A 611 -2.16 -17.59 -0.17
CA SER A 611 -2.04 -16.50 0.80
C SER A 611 -3.22 -15.52 0.75
N ASN A 612 -3.67 -15.10 1.93
CA ASN A 612 -4.54 -13.92 2.10
C ASN A 612 -3.67 -12.66 2.08
N THR A 613 -4.03 -11.66 1.28
CA THR A 613 -3.31 -10.39 1.25
C THR A 613 -3.59 -9.59 2.53
N THR A 614 -2.54 -9.16 3.23
CA THR A 614 -2.69 -8.29 4.40
C THR A 614 -2.68 -6.83 3.95
N PHE A 615 -3.79 -6.13 4.16
CA PHE A 615 -3.88 -4.68 3.93
C PHE A 615 -3.36 -3.95 5.16
N ILE A 616 -2.27 -3.19 5.00
CA ILE A 616 -1.66 -2.39 6.08
C ILE A 616 -1.96 -0.92 5.81
N VAL A 617 -2.61 -0.25 6.77
CA VAL A 617 -2.81 1.21 6.74
C VAL A 617 -1.49 1.88 7.09
N THR A 618 -1.04 2.83 6.27
CA THR A 618 0.20 3.56 6.50
C THR A 618 -0.04 4.67 7.54
N PRO A 619 0.75 4.75 8.62
CA PRO A 619 0.61 5.80 9.63
C PRO A 619 0.87 7.19 9.03
N LYS A 620 0.04 8.15 9.44
CA LYS A 620 0.05 9.54 8.95
C LYS A 620 0.79 10.50 9.87
N VAL A 621 1.01 10.10 11.11
CA VAL A 621 1.79 10.85 12.11
C VAL A 621 3.16 10.21 12.26
N THR A 622 4.17 11.05 12.46
CA THR A 622 5.53 10.61 12.79
C THR A 622 6.10 11.46 13.91
N ASP A 623 6.94 10.84 14.73
CA ASP A 623 7.65 11.49 15.83
C ASP A 623 8.39 12.76 15.37
N ASP A 624 8.45 13.77 16.23
CA ASP A 624 9.09 15.06 15.94
C ASP A 624 10.57 14.90 15.53
N ASP A 625 11.26 13.92 16.13
CA ASP A 625 12.63 13.53 15.78
C ASP A 625 12.74 13.08 14.31
N VAL A 626 11.78 12.29 13.82
CA VAL A 626 11.71 11.80 12.44
C VAL A 626 11.38 12.95 11.50
N LEU A 627 10.40 13.78 11.87
CA LEU A 627 9.99 14.95 11.10
C LEU A 627 11.15 15.96 10.95
N SER A 628 11.93 16.17 12.01
CA SER A 628 13.12 17.02 11.99
C SER A 628 14.17 16.53 11.00
N ARG A 629 14.46 15.22 10.99
CA ARG A 629 15.38 14.61 10.00
C ARG A 629 14.84 14.72 8.58
N TYR A 630 13.55 14.50 8.40
CA TYR A 630 12.89 14.65 7.11
C TYR A 630 12.97 16.09 6.58
N LYS A 631 12.74 17.10 7.42
CA LYS A 631 12.92 18.53 7.09
C LYS A 631 14.38 18.87 6.75
N GLN A 632 15.34 18.17 7.33
CA GLN A 632 16.77 18.27 6.98
C GLN A 632 17.15 17.47 5.72
N GLU A 633 16.17 16.90 5.01
CA GLU A 633 16.35 16.06 3.82
C GLU A 633 17.21 14.80 4.06
N LYS A 634 17.22 14.31 5.30
CA LYS A 634 17.89 13.06 5.67
C LYS A 634 16.91 11.90 5.54
N MET A 635 17.29 10.92 4.74
CA MET A 635 16.51 9.70 4.51
C MET A 635 16.39 8.87 5.80
N GLU A 636 15.17 8.60 6.25
CA GLU A 636 14.88 7.74 7.39
C GLU A 636 14.61 6.31 6.92
N PHE A 637 15.38 5.35 7.44
CA PHE A 637 15.28 3.94 7.05
C PHE A 637 14.33 3.13 7.94
N GLY A 638 13.75 3.71 8.98
CA GLY A 638 12.67 3.08 9.77
C GLY A 638 13.07 1.75 10.43
N SER A 639 12.10 0.85 10.56
CA SER A 639 12.26 -0.47 11.18
C SER A 639 12.83 -1.51 10.21
N ALA A 640 13.26 -2.66 10.75
CA ALA A 640 13.91 -3.69 9.94
C ALA A 640 12.87 -4.35 9.01
N SER A 641 12.93 -4.05 7.70
CA SER A 641 12.04 -4.66 6.72
C SER A 641 12.78 -5.50 5.66
N PRO A 642 12.14 -6.54 5.10
CA PRO A 642 12.69 -7.32 4.00
C PRO A 642 13.03 -6.48 2.77
N MET A 643 12.24 -5.42 2.50
CA MET A 643 12.48 -4.48 1.40
C MET A 643 13.83 -3.77 1.55
N LEU A 644 14.13 -3.24 2.74
CA LEU A 644 15.41 -2.59 3.02
C LEU A 644 16.59 -3.57 2.96
N THR A 645 16.37 -4.83 3.35
CA THR A 645 17.38 -5.89 3.24
C THR A 645 17.77 -6.13 1.78
N ILE A 646 16.79 -6.20 0.86
CA ILE A 646 17.05 -6.37 -0.58
C ILE A 646 17.79 -5.16 -1.14
N LEU A 647 17.34 -3.94 -0.83
CA LEU A 647 18.01 -2.71 -1.29
C LEU A 647 19.47 -2.66 -0.83
N SER A 648 19.71 -2.96 0.45
CA SER A 648 21.06 -3.00 1.01
C SER A 648 21.92 -4.07 0.36
N THR A 649 21.38 -5.27 0.14
CA THR A 649 22.10 -6.38 -0.50
C THR A 649 22.49 -6.02 -1.94
N LEU A 650 21.58 -5.42 -2.69
CA LEU A 650 21.83 -5.01 -4.08
C LEU A 650 22.84 -3.85 -4.15
N ALA A 651 22.76 -2.88 -3.23
CA ALA A 651 23.75 -1.81 -3.12
C ALA A 651 25.14 -2.38 -2.80
N MET A 652 25.25 -3.30 -1.84
CA MET A 652 26.52 -3.92 -1.48
C MET A 652 27.11 -4.77 -2.61
N LEU A 653 26.26 -5.54 -3.31
CA LEU A 653 26.69 -6.31 -4.48
C LEU A 653 27.35 -5.43 -5.54
N ASN A 654 26.70 -4.30 -5.89
CA ASN A 654 27.23 -3.37 -6.88
C ASN A 654 28.54 -2.73 -6.42
N LEU A 655 28.64 -2.33 -5.15
CA LEU A 655 29.87 -1.80 -4.57
C LEU A 655 31.01 -2.82 -4.63
N PHE A 656 30.75 -4.08 -4.28
CA PHE A 656 31.76 -5.13 -4.32
C PHE A 656 32.20 -5.49 -5.72
N CYS A 657 31.27 -5.50 -6.69
CA CYS A 657 31.62 -5.67 -8.10
C CYS A 657 32.54 -4.55 -8.59
N LEU A 658 32.23 -3.29 -8.25
CA LEU A 658 33.03 -2.14 -8.65
C LEU A 658 34.42 -2.15 -7.99
N VAL A 659 34.48 -2.33 -6.67
CA VAL A 659 35.75 -2.38 -5.91
C VAL A 659 36.59 -3.58 -6.34
N GLY A 660 35.97 -4.74 -6.52
CA GLY A 660 36.63 -5.96 -7.00
C GLY A 660 37.22 -5.77 -8.41
N PHE A 661 36.50 -5.08 -9.29
CA PHE A 661 36.98 -4.73 -10.62
C PHE A 661 38.17 -3.74 -10.55
N VAL A 662 38.07 -2.67 -9.75
CA VAL A 662 39.17 -1.71 -9.55
C VAL A 662 40.42 -2.41 -9.00
N LYS A 663 40.25 -3.34 -8.06
CA LYS A 663 41.35 -4.19 -7.55
C LYS A 663 42.00 -5.02 -8.68
N LYS A 664 41.19 -5.65 -9.54
CA LYS A 664 41.73 -6.42 -10.68
C LYS A 664 42.49 -5.55 -11.69
N LEU A 665 42.03 -4.32 -11.87
CA LEU A 665 42.64 -3.35 -12.79
C LEU A 665 43.97 -2.81 -12.25
N ILE A 666 44.00 -2.38 -10.98
CA ILE A 666 45.13 -1.66 -10.39
C ILE A 666 46.14 -2.60 -9.72
N LEU A 667 45.66 -3.54 -8.89
CA LEU A 667 46.54 -4.40 -8.07
C LEU A 667 47.01 -5.64 -8.83
N THR A 668 46.12 -6.40 -9.47
CA THR A 668 46.52 -7.68 -10.10
C THR A 668 46.93 -7.53 -11.57
N ARG A 669 46.60 -6.39 -12.21
CA ARG A 669 46.83 -6.11 -13.65
C ARG A 669 46.33 -7.24 -14.57
N GLU A 670 45.36 -8.02 -14.11
CA GLU A 670 44.79 -9.17 -14.85
C GLU A 670 44.03 -8.71 -16.11
N VAL A 671 43.51 -7.48 -16.11
CA VAL A 671 42.75 -6.90 -17.22
C VAL A 671 43.48 -5.65 -17.70
N GLY A 672 43.93 -5.66 -18.96
CA GLY A 672 44.69 -4.54 -19.52
C GLY A 672 43.87 -3.25 -19.63
N LEU A 673 44.44 -2.11 -19.20
CA LEU A 673 43.79 -0.78 -19.25
C LEU A 673 43.21 -0.46 -20.64
N LYS A 674 43.94 -0.75 -21.71
CA LYS A 674 43.48 -0.51 -23.09
C LYS A 674 42.23 -1.32 -23.45
N TYR A 675 42.12 -2.56 -22.96
CA TYR A 675 40.93 -3.40 -23.16
C TYR A 675 39.74 -2.82 -22.39
N VAL A 676 39.94 -2.44 -21.12
CA VAL A 676 38.88 -1.87 -20.28
C VAL A 676 38.28 -0.60 -20.87
N PHE A 677 39.10 0.36 -21.26
CA PHE A 677 38.63 1.60 -21.90
C PHE A 677 38.00 1.36 -23.28
N GLY A 678 38.39 0.28 -23.97
CA GLY A 678 37.81 -0.08 -25.26
C GLY A 678 36.45 -0.77 -25.16
N THR A 679 36.22 -1.60 -24.13
CA THR A 679 35.12 -2.57 -24.15
C THR A 679 34.16 -2.53 -22.96
N MET A 680 34.53 -1.93 -21.82
CA MET A 680 33.74 -2.02 -20.57
C MET A 680 33.17 -0.68 -20.08
N VAL A 681 33.34 0.41 -20.83
CA VAL A 681 32.96 1.77 -20.40
C VAL A 681 31.49 1.88 -19.97
N LEU A 682 30.54 1.36 -20.76
CA LEU A 682 29.11 1.44 -20.41
C LEU A 682 28.76 0.61 -19.17
N GLN A 683 29.41 -0.53 -18.95
CA GLN A 683 29.21 -1.34 -17.74
C GLN A 683 29.78 -0.66 -16.49
N ILE A 684 30.95 -0.04 -16.62
CA ILE A 684 31.58 0.73 -15.54
C ILE A 684 30.70 1.91 -15.18
N LEU A 685 30.20 2.65 -16.18
CA LEU A 685 29.28 3.76 -15.96
C LEU A 685 27.99 3.31 -15.28
N LEU A 686 27.36 2.22 -15.76
CA LEU A 686 26.15 1.67 -15.15
C LEU A 686 26.39 1.24 -13.70
N CYS A 687 27.44 0.47 -13.42
CA CYS A 687 27.78 0.02 -12.08
C CYS A 687 28.12 1.20 -11.16
N GLY A 688 28.87 2.19 -11.67
CA GLY A 688 29.20 3.42 -10.96
C GLY A 688 27.98 4.26 -10.60
N VAL A 689 27.03 4.41 -11.54
CA VAL A 689 25.74 5.09 -11.27
C VAL A 689 24.94 4.33 -10.21
N LEU A 690 24.85 2.99 -10.29
CA LEU A 690 24.15 2.18 -9.29
C LEU A 690 24.76 2.34 -7.89
N VAL A 691 26.09 2.40 -7.79
CA VAL A 691 26.78 2.69 -6.52
C VAL A 691 26.47 4.12 -6.06
N PHE A 692 26.56 5.12 -6.94
CA PHE A 692 26.37 6.52 -6.56
C PHE A 692 24.92 6.84 -6.14
N VAL A 693 23.93 6.26 -6.81
CA VAL A 693 22.50 6.37 -6.46
C VAL A 693 22.24 5.86 -5.03
N ASN A 694 22.97 4.83 -4.62
CA ASN A 694 22.85 4.16 -3.33
C ASN A 694 23.69 4.79 -2.20
N LEU A 695 24.28 5.96 -2.41
CA LEU A 695 25.09 6.64 -1.38
C LEU A 695 24.36 6.80 -0.03
N PRO A 696 23.05 7.16 0.04
CA PRO A 696 22.35 7.24 1.31
C PRO A 696 22.28 5.90 2.07
N LEU A 697 22.18 4.77 1.37
CA LEU A 697 22.20 3.44 1.99
C LEU A 697 23.56 3.14 2.61
N TYR A 698 24.68 3.42 1.92
CA TYR A 698 26.01 3.22 2.49
C TYR A 698 26.24 4.13 3.70
N ASN A 699 25.78 5.38 3.64
CA ASN A 699 25.83 6.30 4.76
C ASN A 699 25.07 5.72 5.97
N ALA A 700 23.86 5.21 5.74
CA ALA A 700 23.05 4.60 6.79
C ALA A 700 23.55 3.25 7.30
N LEU A 701 24.28 2.48 6.50
CA LEU A 701 24.87 1.19 6.89
C LEU A 701 26.16 1.35 7.70
N PHE A 702 27.02 2.29 7.33
CA PHE A 702 28.40 2.33 7.83
C PHE A 702 28.77 3.56 8.66
N PHE A 703 28.12 4.70 8.44
CA PHE A 703 28.61 5.99 8.94
C PHE A 703 27.64 6.70 9.89
N ARG A 704 26.32 6.49 9.75
CA ARG A 704 25.32 7.12 10.62
C ARG A 704 25.26 6.48 12.01
N GLN A 705 25.20 7.34 13.02
CA GLN A 705 25.05 6.97 14.44
C GLN A 705 23.71 7.41 15.05
N ASP A 706 22.91 8.18 14.30
CA ASP A 706 21.59 8.65 14.74
C ASP A 706 20.51 7.55 14.57
N LYS A 707 19.31 7.80 15.13
CA LYS A 707 18.16 6.87 15.07
C LYS A 707 17.68 6.55 13.66
N GLY A 708 18.06 7.35 12.67
CA GLY A 708 17.70 7.14 11.26
C GLY A 708 18.63 6.21 10.48
N LYS A 709 19.61 5.56 11.14
CA LYS A 709 20.47 4.53 10.53
C LYS A 709 19.67 3.27 10.15
N ILE A 710 20.26 2.40 9.34
CA ILE A 710 19.65 1.09 9.06
C ILE A 710 19.69 0.23 10.35
N PRO A 711 18.62 -0.51 10.68
CA PRO A 711 18.57 -1.37 11.85
C PRO A 711 19.76 -2.34 11.94
N SER A 712 20.32 -2.49 13.15
CA SER A 712 21.53 -3.27 13.40
C SER A 712 21.44 -4.72 12.92
N SER A 713 20.24 -5.33 12.98
CA SER A 713 19.99 -6.69 12.47
C SER A 713 20.26 -6.83 10.98
N THR A 714 19.87 -5.84 10.17
CA THR A 714 20.16 -5.78 8.73
C THR A 714 21.65 -5.56 8.49
N THR A 715 22.28 -4.65 9.24
CA THR A 715 23.72 -4.37 9.13
C THR A 715 24.56 -5.62 9.42
N THR A 716 24.23 -6.40 10.45
CA THR A 716 24.92 -7.66 10.78
C THR A 716 24.76 -8.72 9.68
N LYS A 717 23.57 -8.84 9.08
CA LYS A 717 23.35 -9.72 7.91
C LYS A 717 24.24 -9.30 6.73
N GLN A 718 24.37 -8.00 6.45
CA GLN A 718 25.22 -7.51 5.36
C GLN A 718 26.71 -7.74 5.61
N SER A 719 27.17 -7.56 6.85
CA SER A 719 28.55 -7.87 7.24
C SER A 719 28.90 -9.35 7.04
N ARG A 720 27.96 -10.27 7.31
CA ARG A 720 28.12 -11.71 7.02
C ARG A 720 28.17 -12.00 5.51
N VAL A 721 27.30 -11.36 4.71
CA VAL A 721 27.34 -11.47 3.24
C VAL A 721 28.67 -10.98 2.68
N TYR A 722 29.18 -9.85 3.19
CA TYR A 722 30.51 -9.34 2.85
C TYR A 722 31.63 -10.34 3.17
N LEU A 723 31.66 -10.85 4.40
CA LEU A 723 32.65 -11.84 4.83
C LEU A 723 32.59 -13.11 3.97
N ASN A 724 31.39 -13.57 3.61
CA ASN A 724 31.21 -14.73 2.74
C ASN A 724 31.69 -14.45 1.31
N PHE A 725 31.36 -13.29 0.73
CA PHE A 725 31.82 -12.89 -0.60
C PHE A 725 33.36 -12.79 -0.65
N VAL A 726 33.98 -12.18 0.36
CA VAL A 726 35.44 -12.05 0.47
C VAL A 726 36.12 -13.41 0.68
N LYS A 727 35.56 -14.26 1.56
CA LYS A 727 36.08 -15.64 1.76
C LYS A 727 35.97 -16.46 0.48
N HIS A 728 34.85 -16.41 -0.23
CA HIS A 728 34.65 -17.21 -1.45
C HIS A 728 35.57 -16.77 -2.60
N ASN A 729 35.89 -15.47 -2.71
CA ASN A 729 36.83 -14.96 -3.72
C ASN A 729 38.31 -15.21 -3.40
N LYS A 730 38.67 -15.54 -2.14
CA LYS A 730 40.05 -15.85 -1.76
C LYS A 730 40.48 -17.29 -2.15
N TYR A 731 39.53 -18.19 -2.44
CA TYR A 731 39.79 -19.63 -2.62
C TYR A 731 39.44 -20.22 -4.01
N ARG A 732 39.01 -19.44 -5.00
CA ARG A 732 38.74 -19.97 -6.36
C ARG A 732 39.12 -19.00 -7.48
N THR A 733 40.28 -19.22 -8.09
CA THR A 733 40.68 -18.66 -9.39
C THR A 733 40.14 -19.43 -10.60
N ASN A 734 39.31 -20.46 -10.42
CA ASN A 734 38.60 -21.13 -11.52
C ASN A 734 37.13 -21.35 -11.14
N PHE A 735 36.22 -20.68 -11.85
CA PHE A 735 34.79 -20.99 -11.82
C PHE A 735 34.29 -21.20 -13.25
N ASN A 736 34.27 -22.46 -13.68
CA ASN A 736 33.23 -22.95 -14.56
C ASN A 736 31.93 -22.97 -13.74
N PHE A 737 30.90 -22.24 -14.19
CA PHE A 737 29.54 -22.52 -13.75
C PHE A 737 29.10 -23.82 -14.41
N VAL A 738 29.52 -24.96 -13.86
CA VAL A 738 28.80 -26.21 -14.05
C VAL A 738 27.74 -26.23 -12.95
N VAL A 739 26.50 -25.97 -13.34
CA VAL A 739 25.35 -26.44 -12.58
C VAL A 739 25.48 -27.95 -12.58
N GLN A 740 25.98 -28.53 -11.49
CA GLN A 740 26.00 -29.97 -11.30
C GLN A 740 24.56 -30.37 -10.92
N ILE A 741 23.74 -30.55 -11.94
CA ILE A 741 22.48 -31.28 -11.84
C ILE A 741 22.88 -32.70 -11.39
N PRO A 742 22.36 -33.24 -10.27
CA PRO A 742 22.62 -34.63 -9.94
C PRO A 742 22.08 -35.50 -11.08
N ASN A 743 22.88 -36.49 -11.50
CA ASN A 743 22.49 -37.46 -12.53
C ASN A 743 21.17 -38.15 -12.14
N PHE A 744 20.06 -37.59 -12.59
CA PHE A 744 18.81 -38.31 -12.72
C PHE A 744 18.87 -39.06 -14.04
N SER A 745 18.79 -40.38 -13.95
CA SER A 745 18.60 -41.28 -15.07
C SER A 745 17.50 -40.77 -16.00
N GLN A 746 17.76 -40.87 -17.30
CA GLN A 746 16.84 -40.51 -18.37
C GLN A 746 15.53 -41.29 -18.25
N GLU A 747 14.50 -40.70 -17.64
CA GLU A 747 13.12 -40.98 -17.99
C GLU A 747 12.32 -39.68 -18.12
N LYS A 748 11.53 -39.64 -19.19
CA LYS A 748 10.86 -38.48 -19.76
C LYS A 748 9.96 -37.76 -18.75
N MET A 749 10.29 -36.52 -18.38
CA MET A 749 9.35 -35.62 -17.70
C MET A 749 9.37 -34.21 -18.32
N LYS A 750 8.38 -33.92 -19.17
CA LYS A 750 8.09 -32.57 -19.69
C LYS A 750 7.47 -31.73 -18.56
N ILE A 751 8.25 -30.87 -17.93
CA ILE A 751 7.74 -29.87 -16.96
C ILE A 751 8.36 -28.50 -17.29
N GLY A 752 7.51 -27.49 -17.44
CA GLY A 752 7.83 -26.19 -18.02
C GLY A 752 8.82 -25.33 -17.23
N SER A 753 9.60 -24.55 -17.99
CA SER A 753 10.68 -23.65 -17.56
C SER A 753 10.35 -22.69 -16.41
N LEU A 754 9.09 -22.39 -16.13
CA LEU A 754 8.67 -21.45 -15.08
C LEU A 754 8.90 -22.00 -13.67
N LYS A 755 8.71 -23.30 -13.44
CA LYS A 755 8.89 -23.93 -12.11
C LYS A 755 10.35 -23.95 -11.66
N VAL A 756 11.28 -24.05 -12.61
CA VAL A 756 12.73 -24.07 -12.34
C VAL A 756 13.22 -22.69 -11.89
N TRP A 757 12.71 -21.61 -12.50
CA TRP A 757 13.03 -20.24 -12.07
C TRP A 757 12.45 -19.91 -10.69
N ILE A 758 11.23 -20.39 -10.39
CA ILE A 758 10.62 -20.26 -9.07
C ILE A 758 11.46 -21.00 -8.01
N LEU A 759 11.90 -22.23 -8.29
CA LEU A 759 12.72 -23.00 -7.35
C LEU A 759 14.09 -22.37 -7.08
N VAL A 760 14.75 -21.83 -8.11
CA VAL A 760 16.04 -21.13 -7.96
C VAL A 760 15.87 -19.85 -7.15
N THR A 761 14.76 -19.14 -7.32
CA THR A 761 14.45 -17.93 -6.53
C THR A 761 14.18 -18.28 -5.07
N ILE A 762 13.44 -19.37 -4.81
CA ILE A 762 13.20 -19.89 -3.46
C ILE A 762 14.51 -20.34 -2.80
N LEU A 763 15.39 -21.03 -3.52
CA LEU A 763 16.69 -21.50 -3.02
C LEU A 763 17.68 -20.36 -2.69
N VAL A 764 17.61 -19.23 -3.39
CA VAL A 764 18.43 -18.04 -3.09
C VAL A 764 17.89 -17.29 -1.86
N VAL A 765 16.57 -17.28 -1.66
CA VAL A 765 15.91 -16.66 -0.50
C VAL A 765 16.12 -17.49 0.77
N THR A 766 16.10 -18.82 0.69
CA THR A 766 16.31 -19.69 1.87
C THR A 766 17.76 -19.67 2.34
N TRP A 767 18.74 -19.43 1.47
CA TRP A 767 20.16 -19.37 1.87
C TRP A 767 20.56 -18.08 2.61
N SER A 768 19.68 -17.07 2.67
CA SER A 768 19.92 -15.77 3.32
C SER A 768 19.19 -15.59 4.66
N CYS A 769 18.36 -16.57 5.07
CA CYS A 769 17.69 -16.59 6.37
C CYS A 769 18.42 -17.47 7.38
N GLY A 770 19.59 -17.03 7.84
CA GLY A 770 20.20 -17.56 9.07
C GLY A 770 19.57 -16.88 10.28
N VAL A 771 18.35 -17.25 10.63
CA VAL A 771 17.73 -16.96 11.93
C VAL A 771 17.98 -18.20 12.80
N VAL A 772 18.43 -18.02 14.04
CA VAL A 772 18.37 -19.12 15.01
C VAL A 772 16.89 -19.20 15.40
N TYR A 773 16.24 -20.24 14.91
CA TYR A 773 14.85 -20.56 15.21
C TYR A 773 14.80 -21.39 16.49
N GLY A 774 13.68 -21.33 17.21
CA GLY A 774 13.23 -22.47 18.02
C GLY A 774 13.37 -23.76 17.21
N ILE A 775 13.83 -24.82 17.87
CA ILE A 775 14.13 -26.09 17.23
C ILE A 775 12.80 -26.82 17.03
N ARG A 776 12.34 -26.88 15.79
CA ARG A 776 11.21 -27.74 15.42
C ARG A 776 11.69 -29.10 14.95
N PHE A 777 11.29 -30.16 15.64
CA PHE A 777 11.69 -31.53 15.34
C PHE A 777 10.52 -32.51 15.48
N VAL A 778 10.68 -33.72 14.91
CA VAL A 778 9.68 -34.79 14.96
C VAL A 778 10.19 -35.87 15.91
N ILE A 779 9.42 -36.23 16.92
CA ILE A 779 9.76 -37.27 17.89
C ILE A 779 9.00 -38.56 17.58
N ASP A 780 9.72 -39.69 17.52
CA ASP A 780 9.16 -41.04 17.38
C ASP A 780 9.02 -41.73 18.75
N ARG A 781 10.07 -41.71 19.58
CA ARG A 781 10.04 -42.29 20.95
C ARG A 781 10.70 -41.42 22.00
N GLU A 782 12.00 -41.15 21.88
CA GLU A 782 12.72 -40.29 22.82
C GLU A 782 13.74 -39.44 22.04
N GLU A 783 13.78 -38.14 22.30
CA GLU A 783 14.71 -37.21 21.68
C GLU A 783 15.32 -36.30 22.76
N CYS A 784 16.65 -36.25 22.86
CA CYS A 784 17.34 -35.46 23.88
C CYS A 784 18.22 -34.37 23.29
N PHE A 785 18.08 -33.14 23.78
CA PHE A 785 18.92 -31.99 23.45
C PHE A 785 19.88 -31.69 24.60
N SER A 786 21.09 -31.24 24.27
CA SER A 786 22.11 -30.88 25.27
C SER A 786 22.57 -29.46 25.02
N HIS A 787 22.59 -28.62 26.06
CA HIS A 787 23.08 -27.25 26.00
C HIS A 787 24.07 -27.00 27.13
N LYS A 788 25.23 -26.42 26.82
CA LYS A 788 26.21 -26.05 27.84
C LYS A 788 25.82 -24.69 28.40
N VAL A 789 25.71 -24.58 29.72
CA VAL A 789 25.26 -23.37 30.43
C VAL A 789 26.30 -23.01 31.50
N GLU A 790 26.56 -21.72 31.66
CA GLU A 790 27.51 -21.16 32.63
C GLU A 790 26.86 -20.93 34.00
N MET A 791 27.66 -20.92 35.06
CA MET A 791 27.18 -20.73 36.44
C MET A 791 26.61 -19.32 36.62
N GLY A 792 25.37 -19.21 37.10
CA GLY A 792 24.67 -17.94 37.29
C GLY A 792 23.76 -17.51 36.14
N GLU A 793 23.72 -18.25 35.03
CA GLU A 793 22.75 -18.01 33.95
C GLU A 793 21.34 -18.47 34.34
N THR A 794 20.32 -17.75 33.88
CA THR A 794 18.93 -18.22 33.94
C THR A 794 18.57 -18.87 32.62
N VAL A 795 18.09 -20.10 32.67
CA VAL A 795 17.69 -20.88 31.50
C VAL A 795 16.18 -20.77 31.36
N HIS A 796 15.73 -20.17 30.26
CA HIS A 796 14.33 -20.15 29.87
C HIS A 796 14.10 -21.18 28.78
N PHE A 797 13.07 -22.01 28.93
CA PHE A 797 12.68 -22.94 27.87
C PHE A 797 11.16 -23.02 27.74
N SER A 798 10.70 -23.28 26.52
CA SER A 798 9.31 -23.62 26.27
C SER A 798 9.21 -24.65 25.17
N PHE A 799 8.13 -25.41 25.17
CA PHE A 799 7.80 -26.27 24.04
C PHE A 799 6.31 -26.25 23.73
N VAL A 800 5.98 -26.52 22.47
CA VAL A 800 4.61 -26.69 21.98
C VAL A 800 4.57 -27.87 21.03
N VAL A 801 3.66 -28.82 21.29
CA VAL A 801 3.35 -29.90 20.35
C VAL A 801 2.42 -29.33 19.26
N ILE A 802 2.90 -29.32 18.01
CA ILE A 802 2.23 -28.71 16.86
C ILE A 802 1.30 -29.68 16.15
N LYS A 803 1.69 -30.96 16.05
CA LYS A 803 0.98 -31.94 15.24
C LYS A 803 0.95 -33.29 15.93
N SER A 804 -0.25 -33.75 16.30
CA SER A 804 -0.52 -35.16 16.59
C SER A 804 -1.25 -35.76 15.38
N GLU A 805 -0.65 -36.73 14.70
CA GLU A 805 -1.34 -37.47 13.64
C GLU A 805 -2.27 -38.53 14.25
N GLY A 806 -3.34 -38.09 14.92
CA GLY A 806 -4.38 -38.99 15.43
C GLY A 806 -5.43 -39.32 14.36
N SER A 807 -5.50 -40.59 13.96
CA SER A 807 -6.69 -41.12 13.28
C SER A 807 -7.78 -41.41 14.31
N TRP A 808 -8.85 -40.62 14.27
CA TRP A 808 -10.17 -40.88 14.87
C TRP A 808 -10.33 -40.94 16.40
N HIS A 809 -9.28 -40.76 17.21
CA HIS A 809 -9.40 -40.63 18.67
C HIS A 809 -8.72 -39.36 19.19
N TYR A 810 -9.49 -38.48 19.83
CA TYR A 810 -8.97 -37.42 20.70
C TYR A 810 -8.59 -38.08 22.03
N ASN A 811 -7.32 -38.44 22.21
CA ASN A 811 -6.77 -38.55 23.55
C ASN A 811 -6.01 -37.24 23.83
N GLU A 812 -6.18 -36.69 25.04
CA GLU A 812 -5.41 -35.53 25.54
C GLU A 812 -3.95 -35.90 25.87
N GLU A 813 -3.42 -36.96 25.27
CA GLU A 813 -2.06 -37.42 25.54
C GLU A 813 -1.04 -36.44 24.93
N GLY A 814 -0.16 -35.91 25.78
CA GLY A 814 0.95 -35.04 25.42
C GLY A 814 2.30 -35.74 25.50
N VAL A 815 3.38 -34.97 25.41
CA VAL A 815 4.74 -35.49 25.57
C VAL A 815 5.25 -35.31 26.99
N ASP A 816 6.12 -36.22 27.41
CA ASP A 816 6.90 -36.06 28.64
C ASP A 816 8.19 -35.29 28.34
N LEU A 817 8.63 -34.40 29.23
CA LEU A 817 9.92 -33.71 29.17
C LEU A 817 10.65 -33.86 30.51
N VAL A 818 11.85 -34.42 30.47
CA VAL A 818 12.73 -34.55 31.64
C VAL A 818 13.98 -33.70 31.43
N VAL A 819 14.24 -32.77 32.36
CA VAL A 819 15.43 -31.91 32.36
C VAL A 819 16.43 -32.44 33.40
N LYS A 820 17.67 -32.69 32.97
CA LYS A 820 18.76 -33.19 33.83
C LYS A 820 19.95 -32.24 33.81
N GLY A 821 20.54 -32.00 34.99
CA GLY A 821 21.72 -31.19 35.15
C GLY A 821 23.03 -31.94 34.90
N PRO A 822 24.18 -31.26 35.03
CA PRO A 822 25.50 -31.78 34.66
C PRO A 822 25.96 -33.01 35.45
N SER A 823 25.50 -33.17 36.70
CA SER A 823 25.76 -34.34 37.55
C SER A 823 24.73 -35.46 37.39
N GLY A 824 23.76 -35.29 36.48
CA GLY A 824 22.68 -36.26 36.22
C GLY A 824 21.49 -36.15 37.17
N GLU A 825 21.48 -35.13 38.04
CA GLU A 825 20.34 -34.76 38.87
C GLU A 825 19.17 -34.31 37.99
N GLN A 826 17.96 -34.71 38.38
CA GLN A 826 16.74 -34.32 37.68
C GLN A 826 16.25 -32.98 38.23
N ILE A 827 16.04 -32.02 37.33
CA ILE A 827 15.67 -30.64 37.67
C ILE A 827 14.16 -30.45 37.49
N HIS A 828 13.62 -30.89 36.35
CA HIS A 828 12.19 -30.86 36.06
C HIS A 828 11.70 -32.18 35.44
N ASP A 829 10.45 -32.56 35.76
CA ASP A 829 9.70 -33.69 35.20
C ASP A 829 8.32 -33.18 34.79
N PHE A 830 8.09 -33.00 33.49
CA PHE A 830 6.77 -32.71 32.96
C PHE A 830 6.23 -33.96 32.30
N ARG A 831 5.00 -34.34 32.64
CA ARG A 831 4.35 -35.51 32.06
C ARG A 831 3.05 -35.11 31.40
N ASP A 832 2.80 -35.72 30.24
CA ASP A 832 1.54 -35.59 29.51
C ASP A 832 1.18 -34.13 29.19
N LYS A 833 2.19 -33.35 28.76
CA LYS A 833 2.03 -31.92 28.46
C LYS A 833 2.07 -31.67 26.96
N ILE A 834 1.11 -30.89 26.47
CA ILE A 834 1.02 -30.46 25.07
C ILE A 834 1.75 -29.14 24.81
N SER A 835 2.02 -28.39 25.87
CA SER A 835 2.82 -27.17 25.87
C SER A 835 3.24 -26.84 27.30
N GLU A 836 4.43 -26.33 27.49
CA GLU A 836 4.89 -25.85 28.79
C GLU A 836 5.90 -24.69 28.62
N LYS A 837 5.94 -23.78 29.60
CA LYS A 837 6.88 -22.66 29.68
C LYS A 837 7.44 -22.59 31.10
N THR A 838 8.76 -22.66 31.25
CA THR A 838 9.40 -22.64 32.58
C THR A 838 10.82 -22.08 32.50
N GLU A 839 11.32 -21.61 33.65
CA GLU A 839 12.68 -21.12 33.83
C GLU A 839 13.30 -21.66 35.12
N PHE A 840 14.64 -21.74 35.15
CA PHE A 840 15.39 -22.05 36.37
C PHE A 840 16.79 -21.42 36.32
N VAL A 841 17.36 -21.16 37.50
CA VAL A 841 18.71 -20.58 37.64
C VAL A 841 19.75 -21.69 37.75
N VAL A 842 20.86 -21.54 37.03
CA VAL A 842 21.95 -22.53 36.97
C VAL A 842 22.95 -22.34 38.10
N HIS A 843 23.03 -23.33 38.99
CA HIS A 843 23.94 -23.34 40.14
C HIS A 843 25.27 -24.07 39.88
N HIS A 844 25.35 -24.89 38.82
CA HIS A 844 26.54 -25.66 38.46
C HIS A 844 26.82 -25.51 36.97
N GLU A 845 28.01 -25.04 36.61
CA GLU A 845 28.43 -24.99 35.20
C GLU A 845 28.45 -26.40 34.61
N GLY A 846 27.86 -26.57 33.43
CA GLY A 846 27.97 -27.83 32.70
C GLY A 846 26.91 -28.01 31.62
N VAL A 847 26.75 -29.26 31.17
CA VAL A 847 25.82 -29.61 30.09
C VAL A 847 24.49 -30.04 30.69
N TYR A 848 23.46 -29.26 30.42
CA TYR A 848 22.07 -29.57 30.76
C TYR A 848 21.42 -30.35 29.62
N ARG A 849 20.65 -31.39 29.96
CA ARG A 849 19.97 -32.27 28.99
C ARG A 849 18.45 -32.15 29.10
N PHE A 850 17.79 -32.02 27.96
CA PHE A 850 16.34 -31.89 27.79
C PHE A 850 15.85 -33.09 26.99
N CYS A 851 15.23 -34.06 27.63
CA CYS A 851 14.80 -35.31 27.00
C CYS A 851 13.28 -35.36 26.88
N PHE A 852 12.79 -35.36 25.65
CA PHE A 852 11.38 -35.55 25.33
C PHE A 852 11.08 -37.04 25.16
N THR A 853 9.96 -37.51 25.66
CA THR A 853 9.48 -38.88 25.44
C THR A 853 8.04 -38.86 24.93
N ASN A 854 7.83 -39.50 23.79
CA ASN A 854 6.52 -39.67 23.17
C ASN A 854 5.92 -41.03 23.59
N LYS A 855 4.71 -41.00 24.14
CA LYS A 855 3.93 -42.20 24.49
C LYS A 855 2.93 -42.60 23.41
N SER A 856 2.67 -41.70 22.45
CA SER A 856 1.74 -41.91 21.35
C SER A 856 2.30 -42.93 20.35
N PRO A 857 1.46 -43.77 19.72
CA PRO A 857 1.87 -44.65 18.62
C PRO A 857 2.13 -43.90 17.31
N TYR A 858 1.98 -42.57 17.29
CA TYR A 858 2.17 -41.70 16.12
C TYR A 858 3.29 -40.68 16.37
N HIS A 859 3.91 -40.22 15.29
CA HIS A 859 4.95 -39.19 15.35
C HIS A 859 4.36 -37.84 15.76
N GLU A 860 5.01 -37.18 16.70
CA GLU A 860 4.63 -35.82 17.12
C GLU A 860 5.66 -34.80 16.68
N THR A 861 5.20 -33.61 16.29
CA THR A 861 6.11 -32.49 15.96
C THR A 861 6.15 -31.53 17.14
N ILE A 862 7.33 -31.30 17.70
CA ILE A 862 7.57 -30.40 18.82
C ILE A 862 8.31 -29.17 18.30
N ASP A 863 7.81 -27.99 18.65
CA ASP A 863 8.59 -26.76 18.62
C ASP A 863 9.19 -26.54 20.00
N PHE A 864 10.51 -26.45 20.09
CA PHE A 864 11.23 -26.31 21.35
C PHE A 864 12.13 -25.08 21.30
N ASP A 865 11.92 -24.16 22.23
CA ASP A 865 12.74 -22.97 22.40
C ASP A 865 13.55 -23.06 23.69
N LEU A 866 14.84 -22.76 23.61
CA LEU A 866 15.79 -22.85 24.72
C LEU A 866 16.77 -21.69 24.64
N HIS A 867 16.81 -20.89 25.71
CA HIS A 867 17.70 -19.74 25.81
C HIS A 867 18.38 -19.69 27.18
N ALA A 868 19.70 -19.51 27.18
CA ALA A 868 20.50 -19.22 28.38
C ALA A 868 20.96 -17.76 28.31
N ALA A 869 20.60 -16.96 29.31
CA ALA A 869 20.98 -15.55 29.39
C ALA A 869 22.04 -15.33 30.49
N HIS A 870 23.12 -14.63 30.15
CA HIS A 870 24.16 -14.20 31.08
C HIS A 870 23.96 -12.74 31.49
N PHE A 871 23.85 -12.48 32.80
CA PHE A 871 23.98 -11.12 33.33
C PHE A 871 25.45 -10.89 33.69
N ALA A 872 26.17 -10.17 32.83
CA ALA A 872 27.48 -9.65 33.22
C ALA A 872 27.27 -8.58 34.31
N TYR A 873 27.44 -8.95 35.58
CA TYR A 873 27.75 -7.98 36.61
C TYR A 873 29.08 -7.34 36.21
N HIS A 874 29.01 -6.16 35.60
CA HIS A 874 30.20 -5.35 35.35
C HIS A 874 30.77 -4.90 36.69
N ASP A 875 31.67 -5.71 37.25
CA ASP A 875 32.57 -5.24 38.29
C ASP A 875 33.61 -4.28 37.65
N GLU A 876 33.50 -3.03 38.12
CA GLU A 876 34.53 -1.99 38.21
C GLU A 876 35.19 -1.45 36.93
N HIS A 877 34.79 -0.22 36.54
CA HIS A 877 35.63 1.00 36.69
C HIS A 877 35.02 2.21 35.96
N ALA A 878 34.19 2.99 36.67
CA ALA A 878 34.15 4.45 36.59
C ALA A 878 33.26 4.96 37.73
N LYS A 879 33.78 5.87 38.55
CA LYS A 879 33.01 6.51 39.61
C LYS A 879 31.95 7.42 38.99
N ASP A 880 30.68 7.14 39.28
CA ASP A 880 29.65 8.12 39.63
C ASP A 880 28.46 7.36 40.24
N GLU A 881 28.20 7.58 41.53
CA GLU A 881 27.16 6.91 42.32
C GLU A 881 25.71 7.21 41.86
N HIS A 882 25.52 7.98 40.77
CA HIS A 882 24.22 8.37 40.23
C HIS A 882 23.66 7.46 39.13
N PHE A 883 24.46 6.61 38.47
CA PHE A 883 24.00 5.79 37.34
C PHE A 883 23.67 4.35 37.69
N LYS A 884 24.06 3.88 38.88
CA LYS A 884 23.80 2.51 39.34
C LYS A 884 22.31 2.15 39.35
N PRO A 885 21.40 3.01 39.85
CA PRO A 885 19.95 2.72 39.82
C PRO A 885 19.39 2.70 38.40
N LEU A 886 19.97 3.49 37.49
CA LEU A 886 19.53 3.60 36.09
C LEU A 886 19.90 2.35 35.29
N PHE A 887 21.11 1.82 35.47
CA PHE A 887 21.51 0.55 34.84
C PHE A 887 20.73 -0.64 35.40
N GLU A 888 20.38 -0.59 36.69
CA GLU A 888 19.51 -1.58 37.33
C GLU A 888 18.08 -1.54 36.74
N HIS A 889 17.54 -0.33 36.49
CA HIS A 889 16.25 -0.17 35.81
C HIS A 889 16.30 -0.56 34.33
N ILE A 890 17.42 -0.28 33.62
CA ILE A 890 17.61 -0.70 32.23
C ILE A 890 17.66 -2.22 32.15
N GLY A 891 18.34 -2.90 33.09
CA GLY A 891 18.34 -4.36 33.20
C GLY A 891 16.94 -4.92 33.46
N GLN A 892 16.17 -4.31 34.36
CA GLN A 892 14.77 -4.70 34.61
C GLN A 892 13.85 -4.47 33.40
N LEU A 893 14.09 -3.41 32.63
CA LEU A 893 13.33 -3.13 31.40
C LEU A 893 13.69 -4.09 30.27
N GLU A 894 14.96 -4.48 30.16
CA GLU A 894 15.44 -5.47 29.20
C GLU A 894 14.89 -6.87 29.53
N GLU A 895 14.83 -7.22 30.83
CA GLU A 895 14.16 -8.42 31.34
C GLU A 895 12.65 -8.42 31.02
N ALA A 896 11.95 -7.30 31.27
CA ALA A 896 10.53 -7.17 30.96
C ALA A 896 10.25 -7.24 29.45
N LEU A 897 11.06 -6.58 28.62
CA LEU A 897 10.93 -6.59 27.17
C LEU A 897 11.21 -7.98 26.59
N TYR A 898 12.21 -8.69 27.13
CA TYR A 898 12.52 -10.06 26.73
C TYR A 898 11.39 -11.02 27.12
N ASN A 899 10.85 -10.90 28.32
CA ASN A 899 9.70 -11.69 28.78
C ASN A 899 8.48 -11.49 27.86
N ILE A 900 8.22 -10.24 27.44
CA ILE A 900 7.16 -9.93 26.47
C ILE A 900 7.44 -10.56 25.10
N GLN A 901 8.68 -10.49 24.60
CA GLN A 901 9.04 -11.06 23.29
C GLN A 901 8.95 -12.59 23.30
N PHE A 902 9.37 -13.23 24.39
CA PHE A 902 9.23 -14.66 24.60
C PHE A 902 7.75 -15.08 24.68
N GLU A 903 6.90 -14.30 25.36
CA GLU A 903 5.45 -14.52 25.37
C GLU A 903 4.80 -14.35 24.00
N GLN A 904 5.24 -13.36 23.22
CA GLN A 904 4.74 -13.13 21.88
C GLN A 904 5.03 -14.33 20.96
N HIS A 905 6.23 -14.90 21.01
CA HIS A 905 6.59 -16.11 20.26
C HIS A 905 5.78 -17.34 20.70
N TRP A 906 5.57 -17.51 22.01
CA TRP A 906 4.75 -18.59 22.54
C TRP A 906 3.27 -18.49 22.09
N LEU A 907 2.69 -17.28 22.15
CA LEU A 907 1.32 -17.01 21.67
C LEU A 907 1.18 -17.22 20.16
N GLU A 908 2.19 -16.85 19.38
CA GLU A 908 2.24 -17.08 17.92
C GLU A 908 2.22 -18.58 17.60
N ALA A 909 3.05 -19.38 18.27
CA ALA A 909 3.07 -20.84 18.11
C ALA A 909 1.73 -21.51 18.50
N GLN A 910 1.09 -21.02 19.57
CA GLN A 910 -0.23 -21.50 19.99
C GLN A 910 -1.33 -21.13 18.96
N THR A 911 -1.26 -19.93 18.39
CA THR A 911 -2.19 -19.44 17.37
C THR A 911 -2.04 -20.22 16.06
N ASP A 912 -0.80 -20.51 15.64
CA ASP A 912 -0.49 -21.35 14.48
C ASP A 912 -1.09 -22.76 14.62
N ARG A 913 -0.94 -23.38 15.80
CA ARG A 913 -1.60 -24.67 16.09
C ARG A 913 -3.11 -24.55 15.93
N GLN A 914 -3.72 -23.52 16.49
CA GLN A 914 -5.18 -23.34 16.43
C GLN A 914 -5.65 -23.13 15.00
N ALA A 915 -4.90 -22.39 14.18
CA ALA A 915 -5.18 -22.19 12.76
C ALA A 915 -5.08 -23.50 11.96
N ILE A 916 -4.01 -24.27 12.14
CA ILE A 916 -3.81 -25.57 11.46
C ILE A 916 -4.91 -26.57 11.84
N VAL A 917 -5.27 -26.66 13.12
CA VAL A 917 -6.37 -27.52 13.57
C VAL A 917 -7.69 -27.11 12.91
N ASN A 918 -7.96 -25.80 12.84
CA ASN A 918 -9.19 -25.29 12.23
C ASN A 918 -9.22 -25.56 10.71
N GLU A 919 -8.08 -25.43 10.03
CA GLU A 919 -7.95 -25.76 8.60
C GLU A 919 -8.19 -27.25 8.32
N ILE A 920 -7.58 -28.14 9.11
CA ILE A 920 -7.76 -29.59 8.98
C ILE A 920 -9.22 -29.98 9.25
N MET A 921 -9.85 -29.40 10.28
CA MET A 921 -11.25 -29.63 10.61
C MET A 921 -12.19 -29.15 9.49
N SER A 922 -11.95 -27.95 8.96
CA SER A 922 -12.70 -27.39 7.83
C SER A 922 -12.58 -28.26 6.57
N LYS A 923 -11.36 -28.69 6.23
CA LYS A 923 -11.10 -29.55 5.07
C LYS A 923 -11.80 -30.91 5.20
N ARG A 924 -11.78 -31.51 6.40
CA ARG A 924 -12.50 -32.77 6.69
C ARG A 924 -14.02 -32.60 6.59
N ALA A 925 -14.57 -31.49 7.08
CA ALA A 925 -15.99 -31.17 6.94
C ALA A 925 -16.42 -31.03 5.47
N VAL A 926 -15.60 -30.36 4.65
CA VAL A 926 -15.83 -30.23 3.21
C VAL A 926 -15.77 -31.58 2.50
N TYR A 927 -14.79 -32.44 2.78
CA TYR A 927 -14.72 -33.77 2.17
C TYR A 927 -15.90 -34.67 2.57
N LYS A 928 -16.33 -34.61 3.84
CA LYS A 928 -17.51 -35.33 4.31
C LYS A 928 -18.77 -34.84 3.59
N ALA A 929 -18.97 -33.52 3.48
CA ALA A 929 -20.10 -32.92 2.77
C ALA A 929 -20.10 -33.27 1.27
N LEU A 930 -18.93 -33.29 0.62
CA LEU A 930 -18.79 -33.70 -0.78
C LEU A 930 -19.11 -35.18 -0.98
N PHE A 931 -18.67 -36.05 -0.07
CA PHE A 931 -18.97 -37.48 -0.12
C PHE A 931 -20.46 -37.76 0.09
N GLU A 932 -21.07 -37.14 1.10
CA GLU A 932 -22.52 -37.24 1.36
C GLU A 932 -23.35 -36.72 0.17
N SER A 933 -22.95 -35.58 -0.41
CA SER A 933 -23.60 -35.02 -1.61
C SER A 933 -23.45 -35.93 -2.83
N SER A 934 -22.27 -36.51 -3.04
CA SER A 934 -22.02 -37.44 -4.14
C SER A 934 -22.83 -38.72 -3.99
N ALA A 935 -22.93 -39.25 -2.76
CA ALA A 935 -23.77 -40.40 -2.45
C ALA A 935 -25.25 -40.10 -2.72
N LEU A 936 -25.75 -38.94 -2.30
CA LEU A 936 -27.13 -38.48 -2.57
C LEU A 936 -27.41 -38.35 -4.07
N ILE A 937 -26.47 -37.79 -4.85
CA ILE A 937 -26.58 -37.69 -6.30
C ILE A 937 -26.63 -39.08 -6.94
N CYS A 938 -25.74 -40.00 -6.55
CA CYS A 938 -25.72 -41.37 -7.04
C CYS A 938 -27.03 -42.11 -6.72
N VAL A 939 -27.56 -41.99 -5.49
CA VAL A 939 -28.86 -42.57 -5.11
C VAL A 939 -29.99 -41.97 -5.93
N SER A 940 -29.98 -40.66 -6.16
CA SER A 940 -31.00 -39.97 -6.97
C SER A 940 -30.97 -40.42 -8.44
N ILE A 941 -29.77 -40.55 -9.02
CA ILE A 941 -29.59 -41.08 -10.39
C ILE A 941 -30.08 -42.52 -10.48
N LEU A 942 -29.73 -43.35 -9.49
CA LEU A 942 -30.18 -44.75 -9.43
C LEU A 942 -31.70 -44.84 -9.30
N GLN A 943 -32.33 -43.99 -8.48
CA GLN A 943 -33.79 -43.90 -8.38
C GLN A 943 -34.44 -43.53 -9.70
N VAL A 944 -33.91 -42.51 -10.41
CA VAL A 944 -34.41 -42.11 -11.74
C VAL A 944 -34.24 -43.23 -12.76
N TYR A 945 -33.10 -43.92 -12.75
CA TYR A 945 -32.84 -45.06 -13.63
C TYR A 945 -33.81 -46.22 -13.37
N LEU A 946 -34.02 -46.58 -12.10
CA LEU A 946 -34.95 -47.63 -11.70
C LEU A 946 -36.40 -47.27 -12.04
N LEU A 947 -36.83 -46.02 -11.81
CA LEU A 947 -38.14 -45.53 -12.21
C LEU A 947 -38.34 -45.62 -13.73
N LYS A 948 -37.36 -45.15 -14.51
CA LYS A 948 -37.41 -45.24 -15.98
C LYS A 948 -37.52 -46.69 -16.44
N HIS A 949 -36.72 -47.60 -15.87
CA HIS A 949 -36.77 -49.02 -16.21
C HIS A 949 -38.09 -49.69 -15.81
N LEU A 950 -38.69 -49.28 -14.68
CA LEU A 950 -39.98 -49.79 -14.21
C LEU A 950 -41.14 -49.36 -15.15
N PHE A 951 -41.11 -48.13 -15.67
CA PHE A 951 -42.11 -47.63 -16.62
C PHE A 951 -41.89 -48.14 -18.05
N GLU A 952 -40.66 -48.39 -18.48
CA GLU A 952 -40.36 -49.05 -19.76
C GLU A 952 -40.89 -50.50 -19.79
N ARG A 953 -40.84 -51.23 -18.66
CA ARG A 953 -41.45 -52.58 -18.57
C ARG A 953 -42.98 -52.58 -18.63
N LYS A 954 -43.66 -51.51 -18.21
CA LYS A 954 -45.13 -51.43 -18.25
C LYS A 954 -45.72 -51.09 -19.62
N LEU A 955 -44.92 -50.59 -20.56
CA LEU A 955 -45.35 -50.34 -21.95
C LEU A 955 -45.24 -51.59 -22.84
N GLY A 956 -44.69 -52.70 -22.35
CA GLY A 956 -44.50 -53.96 -23.07
C GLY A 956 -45.53 -55.07 -22.80
N GLN A 957 -46.51 -54.86 -21.92
CA GLN A 957 -47.58 -55.83 -21.65
C GLN A 957 -48.96 -55.15 -21.62
N SER A 958 -49.43 -54.79 -22.82
CA SER A 958 -50.85 -54.68 -23.17
C SER A 958 -50.99 -55.13 -24.63
N ARG A 959 -51.96 -56.03 -24.88
CA ARG A 959 -52.04 -57.10 -25.91
C ARG A 959 -51.33 -58.37 -25.43
N VAL A 960 -51.99 -59.35 -24.82
CA VAL A 960 -53.36 -59.86 -24.97
C VAL A 960 -54.06 -59.97 -23.63
#